data_AF-A0A1M7ME52-F1
#
_entry.id   AF-A0A1M7ME52-F1
#
_cell.length_a   1.000
_cell.length_b   1.000
_cell.length_c   1.000
_cell.angle_alpha   90.00
_cell.angle_beta   90.00
_cell.angle_gamma   90.00
#
_symmetry.space_group_name_H-M   'P 1'
#
loop_
_entity.id
_entity.type
_entity.pdbx_description
1 polymer ?
#
loop_
_entity_poly.entity_id
_entity_poly.type
_entity_poly.pdbx_seq_one_letter_code
_entity_poly.pdbx_strand_id
1 'polypeptide(L)'
;MKWNKLFTLIFVSLFWACSDGDKTAGGTTEDAGIIADLNVAGVTQKGPFVKGSAVTVQGIDCKTMELTGEKFTGSVKSDKGDYDVSGINLSSPCAVFEVSGYYFNEVTGEKTKGELILRVATNLKNRKKVNVNILTNLEYERVKKLVDNKVVDFDDAKNQAEKEILSAFNVDDVASGVSEFENLNIFEKGDGNAALLAVSVMMQGDENVDTLAKRLENFADDFAEDGKWDDEKMKNEIAQWATTAKANGKLDAIRKNIESMNDGEKVAEFETFVKEFTESGGVEGSSSSSVKANASSDSKSSSSSGFDWSIPKETYLNQSVEYDSIVDARDGNVYKTVKIGNQTWMAENLNYADSTQTPSLLNNNWCYEDDPQKCKVVGRLYSWTAAIDSVKLASNDTDADAPQECGIFKQCTLPYQLQGICPDGYHLPDTTEWSILLASIGEKNHYGDLLKSQIGWDYGEYADEYGFSVIYAGDRYRDGTYSYSRMSSDFWTADQYQGNDGALAHTYNMVDITSSFKDCGKYIRCVKNEIVPQTQSSLPACKTATEDSCEYGSLMDARDGKTYRTVKIGDQTWMAENLNYADSAQTPSLLNRNWCYGDNPENCKTYGRLYSWTAAIDSVKLSQDPDDPLDCGYAKRCFLWGRVQGICPEGYHLPDTTEWSTLVTTVGGWNNAGKVLKSRVGWPYFKGSDDYGFSALAGGIRHHNKDFESIDGSTYFWAATEKTSENTTQVYSIHIGNNRINSFVDGYKDNGYSIRCIKD
;
A
#
# COMPACT_ATOMS: atom_id res chain seq x y z
N MET A 1 -16.43 -38.39 -61.89
CA MET A 1 -15.47 -37.78 -62.83
C MET A 1 -15.51 -36.26 -62.66
N LYS A 2 -14.34 -35.65 -62.40
CA LYS A 2 -13.92 -34.24 -62.60
C LYS A 2 -14.83 -33.11 -62.05
N TRP A 3 -14.54 -32.45 -60.93
CA TRP A 3 -13.46 -31.49 -60.58
C TRP A 3 -13.77 -30.02 -60.94
N ASN A 4 -14.10 -29.25 -59.88
CA ASN A 4 -13.55 -27.95 -59.45
C ASN A 4 -13.84 -26.61 -60.16
N LYS A 5 -13.95 -25.60 -59.26
CA LYS A 5 -13.66 -24.14 -59.38
C LYS A 5 -14.76 -23.27 -60.03
N LEU A 6 -14.98 -22.02 -59.67
CA LEU A 6 -14.67 -21.14 -58.52
C LEU A 6 -15.47 -19.83 -58.81
N PHE A 7 -16.00 -19.19 -57.77
CA PHE A 7 -16.03 -17.72 -57.58
C PHE A 7 -16.95 -16.76 -58.38
N THR A 8 -17.73 -16.02 -57.57
CA THR A 8 -17.92 -14.55 -57.50
C THR A 8 -19.07 -13.80 -58.18
N LEU A 9 -19.76 -13.02 -57.33
CA LEU A 9 -19.97 -11.54 -57.38
C LEU A 9 -21.33 -10.94 -57.87
N ILE A 10 -21.85 -10.05 -56.99
CA ILE A 10 -22.57 -8.77 -57.21
C ILE A 10 -24.11 -8.80 -57.35
N PHE A 11 -24.80 -7.96 -56.54
CA PHE A 11 -25.64 -6.80 -56.93
C PHE A 11 -26.59 -6.43 -55.76
N VAL A 12 -26.40 -5.28 -55.08
CA VAL A 12 -26.95 -3.93 -55.35
C VAL A 12 -28.39 -3.75 -54.84
N SER A 13 -28.60 -2.67 -54.06
CA SER A 13 -29.64 -1.62 -54.23
C SER A 13 -29.79 -0.86 -52.89
N LEU A 14 -29.46 0.43 -52.81
CA LEU A 14 -30.21 1.64 -53.20
C LEU A 14 -31.28 2.08 -52.18
N PHE A 15 -31.11 3.35 -51.80
CA PHE A 15 -31.82 4.18 -50.84
C PHE A 15 -33.35 4.23 -50.98
N TRP A 16 -34.02 4.33 -49.82
CA TRP A 16 -35.16 5.23 -49.69
C TRP A 16 -35.27 5.79 -48.26
N ALA A 17 -35.50 7.10 -48.17
CA ALA A 17 -35.67 7.87 -46.95
C ALA A 17 -37.17 7.96 -46.59
N CYS A 18 -37.49 7.91 -45.29
CA CYS A 18 -38.60 8.62 -44.66
C CYS A 18 -38.46 8.58 -43.14
N SER A 19 -38.86 9.67 -42.49
CA SER A 19 -38.67 9.99 -41.08
C SER A 19 -39.65 9.30 -40.14
N ASP A 20 -39.32 9.45 -38.85
CA ASP A 20 -40.06 9.18 -37.62
C ASP A 20 -40.28 7.71 -37.26
N GLY A 21 -39.55 7.30 -36.22
CA GLY A 21 -39.66 5.97 -35.63
C GLY A 21 -38.72 5.83 -34.45
N ASP A 22 -39.22 6.23 -33.28
CA ASP A 22 -38.93 5.60 -32.00
C ASP A 22 -38.60 4.10 -32.18
N LYS A 23 -37.43 3.64 -31.69
CA LYS A 23 -37.15 2.28 -31.21
C LYS A 23 -35.66 1.96 -30.98
N THR A 24 -35.44 1.35 -29.81
CA THR A 24 -34.63 0.15 -29.55
C THR A 24 -33.11 0.19 -29.75
N ALA A 25 -32.45 -0.05 -28.61
CA ALA A 25 -31.35 -0.99 -28.42
C ALA A 25 -30.88 -1.73 -29.68
N GLY A 26 -29.73 -1.31 -30.18
CA GLY A 26 -28.91 -2.04 -31.13
C GLY A 26 -27.46 -1.75 -30.77
N GLY A 27 -26.81 -2.68 -30.09
CA GLY A 27 -25.36 -2.67 -29.95
C GLY A 27 -24.76 -2.87 -31.33
N THR A 28 -23.96 -1.91 -31.78
CA THR A 28 -23.04 -2.09 -32.91
C THR A 28 -21.64 -1.75 -32.45
N THR A 29 -20.76 -2.72 -32.66
CA THR A 29 -19.31 -2.66 -32.62
C THR A 29 -18.77 -1.45 -33.40
N GLU A 30 -18.24 -0.44 -32.71
CA GLU A 30 -17.50 0.68 -33.32
C GLU A 30 -16.03 0.81 -32.87
N ASP A 31 -15.53 -0.05 -31.96
CA ASP A 31 -14.22 0.18 -31.32
C ASP A 31 -13.00 -0.42 -32.04
N ALA A 32 -13.15 -1.04 -33.21
CA ALA A 32 -12.01 -1.52 -33.99
C ALA A 32 -11.47 -0.42 -34.92
N GLY A 33 -10.98 0.68 -34.34
CA GLY A 33 -10.36 1.78 -35.07
C GLY A 33 -8.86 1.56 -35.25
N ILE A 34 -8.45 0.87 -36.33
CA ILE A 34 -7.01 0.76 -36.67
C ILE A 34 -6.47 2.16 -37.01
N ILE A 35 -5.39 2.58 -36.34
CA ILE A 35 -4.62 3.77 -36.71
C ILE A 35 -3.48 3.33 -37.60
N ALA A 36 -3.34 3.95 -38.78
CA ALA A 36 -2.28 3.63 -39.72
C ALA A 36 -1.55 4.91 -40.15
N ASP A 37 -0.22 4.85 -40.13
CA ASP A 37 0.71 5.87 -40.60
C ASP A 37 0.36 7.30 -40.10
N LEU A 38 0.10 7.42 -38.80
CA LEU A 38 -0.23 8.69 -38.16
C LEU A 38 1.04 9.40 -37.67
N ASN A 39 1.14 10.69 -37.97
CA ASN A 39 2.15 11.56 -37.37
C ASN A 39 1.49 12.41 -36.30
N VAL A 40 1.99 12.28 -35.07
CA VAL A 40 1.51 13.04 -33.91
C VAL A 40 2.61 13.98 -33.44
N ALA A 41 2.25 15.23 -33.19
CA ALA A 41 3.15 16.24 -32.64
C ALA A 41 2.59 16.81 -31.34
N GLY A 42 3.42 17.47 -30.55
CA GLY A 42 2.94 18.13 -29.33
C GLY A 42 4.06 18.78 -28.55
N VAL A 43 3.74 19.19 -27.33
CA VAL A 43 4.70 19.68 -26.35
C VAL A 43 4.62 18.88 -25.05
N THR A 44 5.75 18.75 -24.36
CA THR A 44 5.87 18.04 -23.07
C THR A 44 6.16 19.04 -21.95
N GLN A 45 5.20 19.27 -21.03
CA GLN A 45 5.20 20.43 -20.13
C GLN A 45 4.72 20.11 -18.69
N LYS A 46 5.66 19.93 -17.78
CA LYS A 46 5.53 20.29 -16.35
C LYS A 46 5.88 21.77 -16.27
N GLY A 47 7.18 22.06 -16.26
CA GLY A 47 7.77 23.00 -17.20
C GLY A 47 8.26 22.24 -18.44
N PRO A 48 8.78 22.91 -19.47
CA PRO A 48 9.19 22.22 -20.69
C PRO A 48 10.27 21.19 -20.41
N PHE A 49 10.06 19.97 -20.88
CA PHE A 49 11.16 18.99 -20.92
C PHE A 49 12.23 19.49 -21.88
N VAL A 50 13.48 19.24 -21.51
CA VAL A 50 14.63 19.75 -22.28
C VAL A 50 14.85 18.93 -23.55
N LYS A 51 15.59 19.51 -24.50
CA LYS A 51 15.97 18.81 -25.72
C LYS A 51 16.67 17.48 -25.42
N GLY A 52 16.22 16.43 -26.09
CA GLY A 52 16.76 15.07 -25.95
C GLY A 52 16.01 14.17 -24.95
N SER A 53 15.07 14.70 -24.17
CA SER A 53 14.18 13.88 -23.34
C SER A 53 13.41 12.87 -24.21
N ALA A 54 13.23 11.66 -23.70
CA ALA A 54 12.64 10.55 -24.43
C ALA A 54 11.12 10.69 -24.46
N VAL A 55 10.51 10.43 -25.63
CA VAL A 55 9.06 10.32 -25.78
C VAL A 55 8.75 8.93 -26.30
N THR A 56 7.84 8.21 -25.65
CA THR A 56 7.38 6.90 -26.09
C THR A 56 5.87 6.90 -26.30
N VAL A 57 5.41 6.14 -27.29
CA VAL A 57 4.00 5.94 -27.60
C VAL A 57 3.74 4.45 -27.60
N GLN A 58 2.86 4.00 -26.70
CA GLN A 58 2.47 2.61 -26.57
C GLN A 58 0.97 2.49 -26.91
N GLY A 59 0.60 1.54 -27.76
CA GLY A 59 -0.81 1.26 -28.01
C GLY A 59 -1.50 0.65 -26.78
N ILE A 60 -2.79 0.95 -26.62
CA ILE A 60 -3.64 0.37 -25.58
C ILE A 60 -5.01 0.00 -26.14
N ASP A 61 -5.64 -1.05 -25.62
CA ASP A 61 -7.04 -1.35 -25.89
C ASP A 61 -7.92 -0.29 -25.21
N CYS A 62 -8.77 0.40 -25.96
CA CYS A 62 -9.62 1.47 -25.41
C CYS A 62 -10.63 0.98 -24.35
N LYS A 63 -10.92 -0.33 -24.28
CA LYS A 63 -11.92 -0.90 -23.36
C LYS A 63 -11.32 -1.45 -22.08
N THR A 64 -10.05 -1.86 -22.13
CA THR A 64 -9.38 -2.52 -20.99
C THR A 64 -8.18 -1.76 -20.50
N MET A 65 -7.73 -0.71 -21.20
CA MET A 65 -6.47 0.00 -20.93
C MET A 65 -5.22 -0.90 -20.95
N GLU A 66 -5.36 -2.16 -21.37
CA GLU A 66 -4.26 -3.10 -21.47
C GLU A 66 -3.34 -2.70 -22.62
N LEU A 67 -2.04 -2.81 -22.39
CA LEU A 67 -1.03 -2.51 -23.40
C LEU A 67 -1.17 -3.45 -24.60
N THR A 68 -1.20 -2.87 -25.78
CA THR A 68 -1.03 -3.61 -27.03
C THR A 68 0.46 -3.70 -27.36
N GLY A 69 0.88 -4.59 -28.26
CA GLY A 69 2.30 -4.87 -28.52
C GLY A 69 3.06 -3.77 -29.29
N GLU A 70 2.37 -2.74 -29.78
CA GLU A 70 2.92 -1.70 -30.66
C GLU A 70 3.56 -0.56 -29.85
N LYS A 71 4.84 -0.28 -30.13
CA LYS A 71 5.63 0.77 -29.49
C LYS A 71 6.34 1.66 -30.51
N PHE A 72 6.28 2.97 -30.30
CA PHE A 72 6.99 3.98 -31.09
C PHE A 72 7.78 4.90 -30.17
N THR A 73 8.86 5.48 -30.68
CA THR A 73 9.71 6.38 -29.91
C THR A 73 10.01 7.65 -30.69
N GLY A 74 10.19 8.73 -29.93
CA GLY A 74 10.63 10.04 -30.40
C GLY A 74 11.50 10.69 -29.33
N SER A 75 11.84 11.95 -29.57
CA SER A 75 12.57 12.76 -28.59
C SER A 75 12.13 14.21 -28.67
N VAL A 76 12.26 14.91 -27.56
CA VAL A 76 12.04 16.34 -27.47
C VAL A 76 13.10 17.08 -28.31
N LYS A 77 12.65 17.98 -29.18
CA LYS A 77 13.43 18.61 -30.26
C LYS A 77 14.04 19.96 -29.85
N SER A 78 13.41 20.68 -28.94
CA SER A 78 13.96 21.91 -28.34
C SER A 78 13.68 21.99 -26.84
N ASP A 79 14.33 22.93 -26.16
CA ASP A 79 14.12 23.19 -24.73
C ASP A 79 12.74 23.81 -24.42
N LYS A 80 11.88 23.99 -25.43
CA LYS A 80 10.46 24.34 -25.27
C LYS A 80 9.55 23.10 -25.20
N GLY A 81 10.11 21.90 -25.24
CA GLY A 81 9.36 20.64 -25.06
C GLY A 81 8.68 20.11 -26.32
N ASP A 82 8.91 20.71 -27.49
CA ASP A 82 8.26 20.25 -28.74
C ASP A 82 8.78 18.89 -29.19
N TYR A 83 7.88 18.04 -29.66
CA TYR A 83 8.21 16.72 -30.18
C TYR A 83 7.29 16.34 -31.34
N ASP A 84 7.73 15.36 -32.13
CA ASP A 84 6.84 14.59 -32.99
C ASP A 84 7.29 13.13 -33.07
N VAL A 85 6.30 12.26 -33.26
CA VAL A 85 6.45 10.82 -33.49
C VAL A 85 5.73 10.51 -34.80
N SER A 86 6.47 9.94 -35.75
CA SER A 86 5.98 9.67 -37.10
C SER A 86 5.74 8.18 -37.32
N GLY A 87 4.80 7.85 -38.19
CA GLY A 87 4.52 6.47 -38.60
C GLY A 87 3.88 5.62 -37.51
N ILE A 88 3.05 6.21 -36.65
CA ILE A 88 2.30 5.49 -35.62
C ILE A 88 1.28 4.56 -36.29
N ASN A 89 1.35 3.27 -35.96
CA ASN A 89 0.45 2.22 -36.42
C ASN A 89 -0.07 1.44 -35.21
N LEU A 90 -1.37 1.46 -34.95
CA LEU A 90 -1.98 0.87 -33.75
C LEU A 90 -3.18 0.01 -34.13
N SER A 91 -3.33 -1.13 -33.45
CA SER A 91 -4.49 -2.02 -33.55
C SER A 91 -5.76 -1.44 -32.91
N SER A 92 -5.62 -0.47 -32.02
CA SER A 92 -6.67 0.27 -31.31
C SER A 92 -6.43 1.78 -31.47
N PRO A 93 -7.47 2.64 -31.44
CA PRO A 93 -7.26 4.08 -31.58
C PRO A 93 -6.69 4.74 -30.33
N CYS A 94 -6.63 4.05 -29.19
CA CYS A 94 -6.08 4.59 -27.95
C CYS A 94 -4.58 4.31 -27.80
N ALA A 95 -3.87 5.26 -27.22
CA ALA A 95 -2.44 5.15 -26.94
C ALA A 95 -2.07 5.86 -25.64
N VAL A 96 -1.00 5.41 -25.00
CA VAL A 96 -0.33 6.11 -23.90
C VAL A 96 0.93 6.78 -24.44
N PHE A 97 1.05 8.09 -24.23
CA PHE A 97 2.29 8.82 -24.44
C PHE A 97 2.98 8.99 -23.09
N GLU A 98 4.27 8.68 -23.04
CA GLU A 98 5.11 8.89 -21.87
C GLU A 98 6.31 9.76 -22.27
N VAL A 99 6.58 10.79 -21.49
CA VAL A 99 7.83 11.56 -21.59
C VAL A 99 8.66 11.31 -20.34
N SER A 100 9.95 11.03 -20.54
CA SER A 100 10.93 10.87 -19.47
C SER A 100 12.16 11.72 -19.74
N GLY A 101 12.60 12.48 -18.74
CA GLY A 101 13.85 13.22 -18.79
C GLY A 101 13.88 14.45 -17.88
N TYR A 102 14.92 15.26 -18.06
CA TYR A 102 15.06 16.52 -17.34
C TYR A 102 14.08 17.57 -17.85
N TYR A 103 13.67 18.49 -16.98
CA TYR A 103 12.77 19.58 -17.32
C TYR A 103 13.31 20.91 -16.80
N PHE A 104 12.77 22.00 -17.32
CA PHE A 104 12.97 23.33 -16.78
C PHE A 104 12.04 23.55 -15.60
N ASN A 105 12.57 23.79 -14.42
CA ASN A 105 11.78 24.11 -13.24
C ASN A 105 11.38 25.59 -13.29
N GLU A 106 10.09 25.85 -13.48
CA GLU A 106 9.53 27.19 -13.64
C GLU A 106 9.66 28.02 -12.36
N VAL A 107 9.67 27.36 -11.20
CA VAL A 107 9.81 27.99 -9.88
C VAL A 107 11.21 28.55 -9.68
N THR A 108 12.23 27.77 -10.02
CA THR A 108 13.64 28.18 -9.83
C THR A 108 14.22 28.91 -11.04
N GLY A 109 13.66 28.70 -12.24
CA GLY A 109 14.20 29.20 -13.50
C GLY A 109 15.41 28.42 -14.00
N GLU A 110 15.64 27.20 -13.51
CA GLU A 110 16.81 26.38 -13.83
C GLU A 110 16.41 24.98 -14.34
N LYS A 111 17.31 24.36 -15.11
CA LYS A 111 17.19 22.95 -15.49
C LYS A 111 17.35 22.04 -14.27
N THR A 112 16.51 21.02 -14.15
CA THR A 112 16.58 20.06 -13.05
C THR A 112 17.82 19.15 -13.10
N LYS A 113 18.18 18.61 -11.93
CA LYS A 113 19.26 17.62 -11.76
C LYS A 113 18.78 16.17 -11.77
N GLY A 114 17.47 15.96 -11.66
CA GLY A 114 16.79 14.67 -11.75
C GLY A 114 15.78 14.66 -12.90
N GLU A 115 15.40 13.46 -13.31
CA GLU A 115 14.42 13.23 -14.37
C GLU A 115 13.02 13.02 -13.78
N LEU A 116 12.00 13.42 -14.53
CA LEU A 116 10.60 13.20 -14.20
C LEU A 116 9.95 12.39 -15.32
N ILE A 117 8.92 11.63 -14.98
CA ILE A 117 8.08 10.93 -15.96
C ILE A 117 6.70 11.54 -15.91
N LEU A 118 6.13 11.88 -17.08
CA LEU A 118 4.73 12.23 -17.21
C LEU A 118 4.05 11.37 -18.26
N ARG A 119 2.77 11.09 -18.05
CA ARG A 119 1.94 10.26 -18.94
C ARG A 119 0.71 10.99 -19.42
N VAL A 120 0.15 10.46 -20.50
CA VAL A 120 -1.20 10.75 -20.97
C VAL A 120 -1.76 9.55 -21.71
N ALA A 121 -2.97 9.13 -21.38
CA ALA A 121 -3.75 8.20 -22.20
C ALA A 121 -4.61 9.03 -23.15
N THR A 122 -4.67 8.74 -24.45
CA THR A 122 -5.45 9.54 -25.40
C THR A 122 -6.02 8.70 -26.54
N ASN A 123 -7.12 9.18 -27.13
CA ASN A 123 -7.76 8.60 -28.31
C ASN A 123 -7.30 9.34 -29.58
N LEU A 124 -6.60 8.65 -30.46
CA LEU A 124 -5.98 9.21 -31.66
C LEU A 124 -6.89 9.25 -32.90
N LYS A 125 -8.14 8.76 -32.82
CA LYS A 125 -9.05 8.62 -33.97
C LYS A 125 -9.19 9.90 -34.82
N ASN A 126 -9.25 11.07 -34.18
CA ASN A 126 -9.35 12.37 -34.85
C ASN A 126 -8.29 13.39 -34.38
N ARG A 127 -7.22 12.92 -33.73
CA ARG A 127 -6.24 13.77 -33.02
C ARG A 127 -4.84 13.62 -33.63
N LYS A 128 -4.22 14.77 -33.93
CA LYS A 128 -2.83 14.85 -34.44
C LYS A 128 -1.89 15.65 -33.53
N LYS A 129 -2.45 16.27 -32.49
CA LYS A 129 -1.73 17.02 -31.47
C LYS A 129 -1.99 16.39 -30.12
N VAL A 130 -0.93 16.02 -29.40
CA VAL A 130 -1.00 15.45 -28.04
C VAL A 130 0.04 16.15 -27.19
N ASN A 131 -0.37 17.04 -26.30
CA ASN A 131 0.53 17.60 -25.31
C ASN A 131 0.56 16.67 -24.09
N VAL A 132 1.76 16.36 -23.60
CA VAL A 132 1.94 15.61 -22.35
C VAL A 132 2.26 16.63 -21.26
N ASN A 133 1.41 16.77 -20.26
CA ASN A 133 1.60 17.80 -19.24
C ASN A 133 1.22 17.30 -17.85
N ILE A 134 1.37 18.16 -16.84
CA ILE A 134 1.08 17.74 -15.46
C ILE A 134 -0.38 17.30 -15.29
N LEU A 135 -1.35 18.01 -15.89
CA LEU A 135 -2.77 17.67 -15.77
C LEU A 135 -3.09 16.32 -16.44
N THR A 136 -2.50 16.06 -17.61
CA THR A 136 -2.67 14.76 -18.28
C THR A 136 -2.06 13.60 -17.50
N ASN A 137 -1.05 13.88 -16.67
CA ASN A 137 -0.47 12.87 -15.78
C ASN A 137 -1.37 12.61 -14.57
N LEU A 138 -1.94 13.66 -13.97
CA LEU A 138 -2.84 13.54 -12.82
C LEU A 138 -4.13 12.77 -13.17
N GLU A 139 -4.63 12.86 -14.40
CA GLU A 139 -5.83 12.11 -14.83
C GLU A 139 -5.56 10.64 -15.14
N TYR A 140 -4.31 10.25 -15.37
CA TYR A 140 -3.97 8.98 -16.00
C TYR A 140 -4.52 7.76 -15.24
N GLU A 141 -4.25 7.67 -13.94
CA GLU A 141 -4.73 6.54 -13.11
C GLU A 141 -6.25 6.58 -12.91
N ARG A 142 -6.85 7.79 -12.88
CA ARG A 142 -8.31 7.94 -12.79
C ARG A 142 -9.01 7.44 -14.05
N VAL A 143 -8.52 7.80 -15.24
CA VAL A 143 -9.05 7.30 -16.53
C VAL A 143 -8.95 5.77 -16.56
N LYS A 144 -7.81 5.22 -16.14
CA LYS A 144 -7.61 3.77 -16.09
C LYS A 144 -8.63 3.07 -15.19
N LYS A 145 -8.85 3.57 -13.97
CA LYS A 145 -9.85 3.01 -13.03
C LYS A 145 -11.28 3.08 -13.55
N LEU A 146 -11.66 4.20 -14.18
CA LEU A 146 -13.00 4.37 -14.75
C LEU A 146 -13.28 3.38 -15.89
N VAL A 147 -12.27 3.09 -16.72
CA VAL A 147 -12.36 2.09 -17.80
C VAL A 147 -12.33 0.66 -17.25
N ASP A 148 -11.42 0.33 -16.33
CA ASP A 148 -11.26 -1.02 -15.74
C ASP A 148 -12.54 -1.50 -15.03
N ASN A 149 -13.19 -0.59 -14.30
CA ASN A 149 -14.45 -0.88 -13.61
C ASN A 149 -15.66 -1.01 -14.58
N LYS A 150 -15.44 -0.83 -15.89
CA LYS A 150 -16.46 -0.83 -16.96
C LYS A 150 -17.60 0.17 -16.70
N VAL A 151 -17.28 1.27 -16.03
CA VAL A 151 -18.27 2.27 -15.60
C VAL A 151 -18.70 3.13 -16.79
N VAL A 152 -17.74 3.51 -17.62
CA VAL A 152 -17.91 4.37 -18.81
C VAL A 152 -16.92 3.97 -19.92
N ASP A 153 -17.14 4.43 -21.15
CA ASP A 153 -16.16 4.25 -22.23
C ASP A 153 -14.96 5.21 -22.07
N PHE A 154 -13.92 5.03 -22.89
CA PHE A 154 -12.66 5.77 -22.75
C PHE A 154 -12.82 7.29 -22.83
N ASP A 155 -13.61 7.78 -23.79
CA ASP A 155 -13.77 9.23 -24.00
C ASP A 155 -14.60 9.84 -22.85
N ASP A 156 -15.62 9.13 -22.36
CA ASP A 156 -16.38 9.52 -21.18
C ASP A 156 -15.53 9.47 -19.89
N ALA A 157 -14.65 8.47 -19.75
CA ALA A 157 -13.71 8.37 -18.63
C ALA A 157 -12.76 9.57 -18.58
N LYS A 158 -12.21 9.98 -19.73
CA LYS A 158 -11.39 11.20 -19.83
C LYS A 158 -12.18 12.44 -19.43
N ASN A 159 -13.36 12.64 -20.01
CA ASN A 159 -14.21 13.79 -19.71
C ASN A 159 -14.60 13.88 -18.22
N GLN A 160 -14.77 12.74 -17.55
CA GLN A 160 -15.04 12.69 -16.11
C GLN A 160 -13.78 13.05 -15.31
N ALA A 161 -12.65 12.41 -15.59
CA ALA A 161 -11.39 12.65 -14.87
C ALA A 161 -10.92 14.12 -14.98
N GLU A 162 -11.05 14.73 -16.17
CA GLU A 162 -10.71 16.14 -16.39
C GLU A 162 -11.54 17.07 -15.49
N LYS A 163 -12.86 16.84 -15.41
CA LYS A 163 -13.75 17.64 -14.56
C LYS A 163 -13.41 17.49 -13.09
N GLU A 164 -13.22 16.26 -12.65
CA GLU A 164 -12.89 15.96 -11.26
C GLU A 164 -11.57 16.66 -10.87
N ILE A 165 -10.54 16.64 -11.74
CA ILE A 165 -9.25 17.31 -11.46
C ILE A 165 -9.43 18.82 -11.37
N LEU A 166 -10.16 19.42 -12.30
CA LEU A 166 -10.44 20.86 -12.23
C LEU A 166 -11.16 21.22 -10.93
N SER A 167 -12.13 20.41 -10.50
CA SER A 167 -12.78 20.58 -9.19
C SER A 167 -11.81 20.43 -8.02
N ALA A 168 -10.88 19.48 -8.07
CA ALA A 168 -9.90 19.27 -7.00
C ALA A 168 -9.00 20.50 -6.76
N PHE A 169 -8.73 21.28 -7.81
CA PHE A 169 -7.97 22.53 -7.73
C PHE A 169 -8.86 23.78 -7.63
N ASN A 170 -10.16 23.63 -7.40
CA ASN A 170 -11.15 24.72 -7.35
C ASN A 170 -11.15 25.60 -8.61
N VAL A 171 -11.04 24.95 -9.78
CA VAL A 171 -11.03 25.57 -11.12
C VAL A 171 -12.37 25.33 -11.86
N ASP A 172 -13.36 24.76 -11.17
CA ASP A 172 -14.64 24.31 -11.68
C ASP A 172 -15.56 25.45 -12.17
N ASP A 173 -15.52 26.61 -11.52
CA ASP A 173 -16.27 27.80 -11.97
C ASP A 173 -15.77 28.35 -13.33
N VAL A 174 -14.57 27.95 -13.78
CA VAL A 174 -13.96 28.33 -15.07
C VAL A 174 -14.01 27.18 -16.09
N ALA A 175 -14.46 25.98 -15.67
CA ALA A 175 -14.40 24.73 -16.44
C ALA A 175 -15.26 24.71 -17.72
N SER A 176 -16.17 25.67 -17.91
CA SER A 176 -16.96 25.76 -19.15
C SER A 176 -16.18 26.28 -20.37
N GLY A 177 -14.88 26.58 -20.22
CA GLY A 177 -13.99 27.03 -21.31
C GLY A 177 -12.61 26.34 -21.40
N VAL A 178 -12.30 25.36 -20.55
CA VAL A 178 -11.02 24.63 -20.61
C VAL A 178 -11.11 23.54 -21.68
N SER A 179 -10.19 23.55 -22.65
CA SER A 179 -10.08 22.47 -23.65
C SER A 179 -9.48 21.21 -23.03
N GLU A 180 -9.73 20.04 -23.64
CA GLU A 180 -9.09 18.76 -23.29
C GLU A 180 -7.60 18.95 -22.95
N PHE A 181 -7.13 18.30 -21.89
CA PHE A 181 -5.82 18.60 -21.30
C PHE A 181 -4.66 18.43 -22.27
N GLU A 182 -4.77 17.54 -23.25
CA GLU A 182 -3.71 17.32 -24.26
C GLU A 182 -3.67 18.42 -25.34
N ASN A 183 -4.53 19.42 -25.27
CA ASN A 183 -4.46 20.62 -26.10
C ASN A 183 -3.78 21.82 -25.40
N LEU A 184 -3.62 21.74 -24.08
CA LEU A 184 -3.11 22.84 -23.25
C LEU A 184 -1.60 23.03 -23.40
N ASN A 185 -1.16 24.29 -23.38
CA ASN A 185 0.22 24.71 -23.57
C ASN A 185 0.53 25.94 -22.69
N ILE A 186 1.51 25.83 -21.79
CA ILE A 186 1.85 26.89 -20.81
C ILE A 186 2.32 28.21 -21.46
N PHE A 187 2.74 28.19 -22.73
CA PHE A 187 3.17 29.37 -23.48
C PHE A 187 2.03 30.10 -24.19
N GLU A 188 0.88 29.44 -24.34
CA GLU A 188 -0.27 29.98 -25.04
C GLU A 188 -1.19 30.76 -24.09
N LYS A 189 -1.99 31.68 -24.63
CA LYS A 189 -2.98 32.43 -23.86
C LYS A 189 -4.24 31.58 -23.62
N GLY A 190 -5.04 31.94 -22.62
CA GLY A 190 -6.33 31.32 -22.34
C GLY A 190 -6.38 30.65 -20.97
N ASP A 191 -7.59 30.51 -20.45
CA ASP A 191 -7.83 30.14 -19.06
C ASP A 191 -7.36 28.71 -18.75
N GLY A 192 -7.54 27.76 -19.68
CA GLY A 192 -6.99 26.41 -19.53
C GLY A 192 -5.46 26.37 -19.47
N ASN A 193 -4.78 27.22 -20.25
CA ASN A 193 -3.32 27.31 -20.22
C ASN A 193 -2.81 27.96 -18.93
N ALA A 194 -3.55 28.94 -18.40
CA ALA A 194 -3.30 29.52 -17.08
C ALA A 194 -3.52 28.51 -15.96
N ALA A 195 -4.58 27.71 -16.01
CA ALA A 195 -4.86 26.65 -15.03
C ALA A 195 -3.76 25.58 -15.05
N LEU A 196 -3.35 25.12 -16.24
CA LEU A 196 -2.23 24.19 -16.40
C LEU A 196 -0.97 24.72 -15.72
N LEU A 197 -0.62 25.98 -15.99
CA LEU A 197 0.57 26.58 -15.42
C LEU A 197 0.45 26.75 -13.89
N ALA A 198 -0.72 27.16 -13.40
CA ALA A 198 -0.98 27.29 -11.96
C ALA A 198 -0.79 25.95 -11.24
N VAL A 199 -1.40 24.87 -11.74
CA VAL A 199 -1.25 23.52 -11.16
C VAL A 199 0.19 23.05 -11.25
N SER A 200 0.90 23.29 -12.36
CA SER A 200 2.33 22.95 -12.44
C SER A 200 3.16 23.64 -11.36
N VAL A 201 2.98 24.95 -11.21
CA VAL A 201 3.72 25.77 -10.25
C VAL A 201 3.40 25.36 -8.81
N MET A 202 2.12 25.16 -8.50
CA MET A 202 1.65 24.75 -7.18
C MET A 202 2.15 23.36 -6.79
N MET A 203 2.07 22.38 -7.70
CA MET A 203 2.60 21.04 -7.46
C MET A 203 4.12 21.03 -7.33
N GLN A 204 4.84 21.90 -8.06
CA GLN A 204 6.30 22.05 -7.92
C GLN A 204 6.67 22.54 -6.52
N GLY A 205 6.05 23.62 -6.06
CA GLY A 205 6.47 24.33 -4.86
C GLY A 205 7.98 24.65 -4.86
N ASP A 206 8.61 24.52 -3.70
CA ASP A 206 10.07 24.56 -3.54
C ASP A 206 10.73 23.17 -3.58
N GLU A 207 10.00 22.17 -4.08
CA GLU A 207 10.42 20.78 -4.01
C GLU A 207 11.46 20.40 -5.06
N ASN A 208 12.29 19.42 -4.70
CA ASN A 208 13.17 18.74 -5.64
C ASN A 208 12.38 17.73 -6.49
N VAL A 209 13.05 17.16 -7.52
CA VAL A 209 12.40 16.26 -8.48
C VAL A 209 11.83 15.00 -7.83
N ASP A 210 12.55 14.41 -6.87
CA ASP A 210 12.12 13.17 -6.21
C ASP A 210 10.88 13.42 -5.34
N THR A 211 10.85 14.57 -4.63
CA THR A 211 9.67 14.96 -3.84
C THR A 211 8.49 15.31 -4.73
N LEU A 212 8.70 16.01 -5.86
CA LEU A 212 7.65 16.26 -6.83
C LEU A 212 7.09 14.95 -7.39
N ALA A 213 7.94 14.01 -7.79
CA ALA A 213 7.51 12.73 -8.36
C ALA A 213 6.60 11.98 -7.37
N LYS A 214 7.00 11.90 -6.09
CA LYS A 214 6.18 11.34 -5.02
C LYS A 214 4.88 12.11 -4.79
N ARG A 215 4.91 13.44 -4.89
CA ARG A 215 3.70 14.27 -4.75
C ARG A 215 2.68 13.96 -5.86
N LEU A 216 3.15 13.80 -7.10
CA LEU A 216 2.29 13.41 -8.23
C LEU A 216 1.73 11.99 -8.08
N GLU A 217 2.56 11.05 -7.60
CA GLU A 217 2.16 9.67 -7.32
C GLU A 217 1.10 9.61 -6.20
N ASN A 218 1.35 10.27 -5.07
CA ASN A 218 0.41 10.33 -3.96
C ASN A 218 -0.94 10.97 -4.37
N PHE A 219 -0.91 12.04 -5.18
CA PHE A 219 -2.14 12.61 -5.71
C PHE A 219 -2.86 11.59 -6.59
N ALA A 220 -2.15 10.94 -7.51
CA ALA A 220 -2.76 9.99 -8.44
C ALA A 220 -3.41 8.81 -7.68
N ASP A 221 -2.74 8.27 -6.66
CA ASP A 221 -3.23 7.15 -5.84
C ASP A 221 -4.51 7.50 -5.07
N ASP A 222 -4.52 8.68 -4.42
CA ASP A 222 -5.67 9.20 -3.68
C ASP A 222 -6.86 9.44 -4.63
N PHE A 223 -6.57 10.03 -5.79
CA PHE A 223 -7.58 10.47 -6.74
C PHE A 223 -8.18 9.36 -7.60
N ALA A 224 -7.45 8.26 -7.83
CA ALA A 224 -7.80 7.26 -8.84
C ALA A 224 -9.14 6.56 -8.60
N GLU A 225 -9.45 6.21 -7.34
CA GLU A 225 -10.61 5.37 -7.01
C GLU A 225 -11.94 6.11 -7.06
N ASP A 226 -11.99 7.35 -6.58
CA ASP A 226 -13.25 8.07 -6.41
C ASP A 226 -13.29 9.47 -7.04
N GLY A 227 -12.18 9.95 -7.61
CA GLY A 227 -12.10 11.25 -8.25
C GLY A 227 -12.10 12.41 -7.26
N LYS A 228 -11.79 12.15 -5.98
CA LYS A 228 -11.58 13.19 -4.98
C LYS A 228 -10.13 13.23 -4.58
N TRP A 229 -9.62 14.45 -4.42
CA TRP A 229 -8.37 14.65 -3.72
C TRP A 229 -8.75 14.77 -2.23
N ASP A 230 -8.50 13.75 -1.43
CA ASP A 230 -8.81 13.69 0.00
C ASP A 230 -7.56 13.94 0.88
N ASP A 231 -6.37 14.05 0.27
CA ASP A 231 -5.13 14.50 0.94
C ASP A 231 -5.16 16.00 1.29
N GLU A 232 -5.92 16.35 2.31
CA GLU A 232 -6.02 17.70 2.88
C GLU A 232 -4.67 18.24 3.36
N LYS A 233 -3.70 17.37 3.71
CA LYS A 233 -2.37 17.81 4.11
C LYS A 233 -1.63 18.37 2.89
N MET A 234 -1.57 17.61 1.80
CA MET A 234 -0.93 18.07 0.57
C MET A 234 -1.59 19.33 0.02
N LYS A 235 -2.93 19.39 0.04
CA LYS A 235 -3.67 20.61 -0.31
C LYS A 235 -3.24 21.81 0.53
N ASN A 236 -3.15 21.64 1.85
CA ASN A 236 -2.74 22.70 2.77
C ASN A 236 -1.29 23.13 2.57
N GLU A 237 -0.36 22.19 2.38
CA GLU A 237 1.05 22.50 2.08
C GLU A 237 1.17 23.33 0.80
N ILE A 238 0.49 22.91 -0.26
CA ILE A 238 0.46 23.61 -1.54
C ILE A 238 -0.20 24.98 -1.38
N ALA A 239 -1.30 25.10 -0.63
CA ALA A 239 -1.99 26.36 -0.38
C ALA A 239 -1.15 27.34 0.47
N GLN A 240 -0.46 26.85 1.49
CA GLN A 240 0.46 27.65 2.31
C GLN A 240 1.66 28.14 1.51
N TRP A 241 2.23 27.26 0.68
CA TRP A 241 3.29 27.62 -0.23
C TRP A 241 2.82 28.69 -1.23
N ALA A 242 1.66 28.48 -1.86
CA ALA A 242 1.06 29.41 -2.81
C ALA A 242 0.78 30.79 -2.18
N THR A 243 0.23 30.81 -0.96
CA THR A 243 0.00 32.04 -0.19
C THR A 243 1.30 32.79 0.10
N THR A 244 2.34 32.06 0.51
CA THR A 244 3.67 32.62 0.79
C THR A 244 4.31 33.16 -0.48
N ALA A 245 4.26 32.39 -1.58
CA ALA A 245 4.79 32.77 -2.89
C ALA A 245 4.10 34.01 -3.46
N LYS A 246 2.80 34.19 -3.20
CA LYS A 246 2.06 35.41 -3.52
C LYS A 246 2.52 36.58 -2.66
N ALA A 247 2.62 36.40 -1.34
CA ALA A 247 2.95 37.46 -0.40
C ALA A 247 4.38 38.02 -0.57
N ASN A 248 5.33 37.19 -0.99
CA ASN A 248 6.73 37.57 -1.17
C ASN A 248 7.11 37.93 -2.62
N GLY A 249 6.15 37.97 -3.55
CA GLY A 249 6.37 38.32 -4.96
C GLY A 249 7.06 37.23 -5.78
N LYS A 250 7.12 35.98 -5.29
CA LYS A 250 7.70 34.86 -6.02
C LYS A 250 6.94 34.52 -7.29
N LEU A 251 5.61 34.66 -7.31
CA LEU A 251 4.82 34.42 -8.54
C LEU A 251 5.26 35.32 -9.71
N ASP A 252 5.63 36.59 -9.45
CA ASP A 252 6.18 37.49 -10.47
C ASP A 252 7.53 37.02 -11.02
N ALA A 253 8.35 36.38 -10.18
CA ALA A 253 9.63 35.80 -10.60
C ALA A 253 9.42 34.56 -11.48
N ILE A 254 8.47 33.70 -11.10
CA ILE A 254 8.06 32.52 -11.87
C ILE A 254 7.57 32.93 -13.26
N ARG A 255 6.69 33.93 -13.33
CA ARG A 255 6.25 34.51 -14.60
C ARG A 255 7.42 34.93 -15.47
N LYS A 256 8.37 35.69 -14.91
CA LYS A 256 9.57 36.15 -15.66
C LYS A 256 10.42 35.00 -16.16
N ASN A 257 10.56 33.91 -15.38
CA ASN A 257 11.30 32.72 -15.81
C ASN A 257 10.68 32.12 -17.08
N ILE A 258 9.35 31.98 -17.10
CA ILE A 258 8.63 31.37 -18.23
C ILE A 258 8.56 32.33 -19.43
N GLU A 259 8.28 33.61 -19.22
CA GLU A 259 8.30 34.62 -20.28
C GLU A 259 9.68 34.73 -20.92
N SER A 260 10.76 34.65 -20.12
CA SER A 260 12.14 34.60 -20.65
C SER A 260 12.40 33.37 -21.51
N MET A 261 11.81 32.22 -21.16
CA MET A 261 11.88 31.00 -21.97
C MET A 261 11.00 31.10 -23.23
N ASN A 262 9.95 31.91 -23.19
CA ASN A 262 9.04 32.16 -24.30
C ASN A 262 9.40 33.42 -25.12
N ASP A 263 10.68 33.69 -25.30
CA ASP A 263 11.19 34.83 -26.10
C ASP A 263 10.64 36.21 -25.66
N GLY A 264 10.27 36.36 -24.39
CA GLY A 264 9.68 37.58 -23.81
C GLY A 264 8.19 37.76 -24.07
N GLU A 265 7.51 36.78 -24.67
CA GLU A 265 6.06 36.83 -24.85
C GLU A 265 5.32 36.60 -23.53
N LYS A 266 4.25 37.36 -23.32
CA LYS A 266 3.42 37.28 -22.11
C LYS A 266 2.66 35.95 -22.04
N VAL A 267 2.77 35.26 -20.91
CA VAL A 267 2.03 34.03 -20.59
C VAL A 267 0.66 34.34 -19.96
N ALA A 268 -0.22 33.34 -19.94
CA ALA A 268 -1.57 33.47 -19.37
C ALA A 268 -1.54 33.78 -17.85
N GLU A 269 -2.62 34.40 -17.34
CA GLU A 269 -2.71 34.94 -15.98
C GLU A 269 -2.95 33.87 -14.89
N PHE A 270 -1.98 32.96 -14.72
CA PHE A 270 -2.07 31.80 -13.83
C PHE A 270 -2.22 32.15 -12.34
N GLU A 271 -1.79 33.34 -11.91
CA GLU A 271 -1.89 33.81 -10.52
C GLU A 271 -3.34 33.97 -10.07
N THR A 272 -4.28 34.12 -11.00
CA THR A 272 -5.72 34.12 -10.71
C THR A 272 -6.17 32.77 -10.16
N PHE A 273 -5.74 31.67 -10.79
CA PHE A 273 -6.05 30.31 -10.35
C PHE A 273 -5.32 29.94 -9.07
N VAL A 274 -4.07 30.39 -8.89
CA VAL A 274 -3.34 30.25 -7.62
C VAL A 274 -4.09 30.95 -6.49
N LYS A 275 -4.65 32.14 -6.77
CA LYS A 275 -5.45 32.89 -5.81
C LYS A 275 -6.75 32.15 -5.45
N GLU A 276 -7.50 31.69 -6.44
CA GLU A 276 -8.76 30.94 -6.23
C GLU A 276 -8.53 29.72 -5.35
N PHE A 277 -7.49 28.92 -5.65
CA PHE A 277 -7.10 27.78 -4.83
C PHE A 277 -6.80 28.14 -3.36
N THR A 278 -6.15 29.28 -3.10
CA THR A 278 -5.84 29.73 -1.73
C THR A 278 -7.01 30.35 -0.97
N GLU A 279 -8.02 30.89 -1.66
CA GLU A 279 -9.14 31.61 -1.05
C GLU A 279 -10.33 30.69 -0.72
N SER A 280 -10.48 29.56 -1.41
CA SER A 280 -11.48 28.53 -1.11
C SER A 280 -11.11 27.62 0.07
N GLY A 281 -9.83 27.54 0.44
CA GLY A 281 -9.29 26.67 1.50
C GLY A 281 -9.39 27.18 2.95
N GLY A 282 -10.30 28.11 3.25
CA GLY A 282 -10.63 28.45 4.65
C GLY A 282 -9.48 28.97 5.51
N VAL A 283 -8.58 29.82 4.98
CA VAL A 283 -7.74 30.68 5.82
C VAL A 283 -8.44 32.04 5.96
N GLU A 284 -9.50 32.09 6.78
CA GLU A 284 -10.04 33.38 7.22
C GLU A 284 -9.01 34.06 8.14
N GLY A 285 -8.35 35.07 7.57
CA GLY A 285 -7.67 36.10 8.34
C GLY A 285 -8.68 36.75 9.30
N SER A 286 -8.53 36.46 10.60
CA SER A 286 -9.38 37.04 11.63
C SER A 286 -9.09 38.55 11.76
N SER A 287 -9.93 39.35 11.13
CA SER A 287 -10.03 40.79 11.34
C SER A 287 -10.76 41.10 12.65
N SER A 288 -10.02 41.70 13.58
CA SER A 288 -10.44 42.69 14.59
C SER A 288 -11.78 42.52 15.34
N SER A 289 -11.70 42.16 16.62
CA SER A 289 -12.43 42.90 17.68
C SER A 289 -11.90 42.61 19.10
N SER A 290 -11.26 43.64 19.64
CA SER A 290 -10.84 43.98 21.01
C SER A 290 -11.42 43.22 22.22
N VAL A 291 -10.51 42.67 23.05
CA VAL A 291 -10.47 42.92 24.51
C VAL A 291 -9.00 43.07 24.95
N LYS A 292 -8.71 44.17 25.67
CA LYS A 292 -7.38 44.56 26.16
C LYS A 292 -6.98 43.78 27.42
N ALA A 293 -5.72 43.34 27.50
CA ALA A 293 -4.88 43.51 28.69
C ALA A 293 -3.39 43.28 28.36
N ASN A 294 -2.55 44.20 28.85
CA ASN A 294 -1.09 44.28 28.75
C ASN A 294 -0.34 42.98 29.09
N ALA A 295 0.71 42.67 28.34
CA ALA A 295 2.07 42.50 28.88
C ALA A 295 3.09 42.49 27.73
N SER A 296 4.32 42.85 28.07
CA SER A 296 5.39 43.34 27.21
C SER A 296 5.91 42.38 26.14
N SER A 297 6.38 43.00 25.07
CA SER A 297 7.45 42.50 24.21
C SER A 297 8.61 41.96 25.04
N ASP A 298 8.85 40.66 24.96
CA ASP A 298 10.19 40.10 25.09
C ASP A 298 10.31 39.02 24.01
N SER A 299 11.04 39.38 22.97
CA SER A 299 11.69 38.42 22.09
C SER A 299 12.57 37.50 22.94
N LYS A 300 12.08 36.30 23.23
CA LYS A 300 12.92 35.17 23.65
C LYS A 300 12.75 34.05 22.64
N SER A 301 13.72 33.96 21.75
CA SER A 301 14.28 32.66 21.41
C SER A 301 14.59 31.92 22.73
N SER A 302 13.82 30.88 23.02
CA SER A 302 14.18 29.89 24.03
C SER A 302 13.51 28.56 23.70
N SER A 303 14.35 27.60 23.37
CA SER A 303 14.11 26.16 23.45
C SER A 303 13.31 25.75 24.70
N SER A 304 12.18 25.07 24.51
CA SER A 304 11.67 24.12 25.52
C SER A 304 11.20 22.85 24.83
N SER A 305 12.06 21.84 24.89
CA SER A 305 11.87 20.48 24.43
C SER A 305 11.09 19.65 25.47
N GLY A 306 9.77 19.49 25.33
CA GLY A 306 8.97 18.59 26.18
C GLY A 306 7.49 18.49 25.78
N PHE A 307 6.89 17.31 25.97
CA PHE A 307 5.47 17.02 25.71
C PHE A 307 4.55 17.85 26.61
N ASP A 308 3.52 18.44 26.01
CA ASP A 308 2.58 19.32 26.68
C ASP A 308 1.44 18.52 27.33
N TRP A 309 1.62 18.21 28.62
CA TRP A 309 0.62 17.52 29.45
C TRP A 309 -0.65 18.33 29.70
N SER A 310 -0.74 19.58 29.28
CA SER A 310 -1.96 20.39 29.40
C SER A 310 -2.97 20.12 28.28
N ILE A 311 -2.55 19.45 27.20
CA ILE A 311 -3.42 19.09 26.08
C ILE A 311 -4.34 17.92 26.49
N PRO A 312 -5.67 18.07 26.41
CA PRO A 312 -6.63 17.00 26.73
C PRO A 312 -6.51 15.82 25.76
N LYS A 313 -6.80 14.59 26.24
CA LYS A 313 -6.72 13.35 25.45
C LYS A 313 -7.53 13.40 24.16
N GLU A 314 -8.67 14.09 24.17
CA GLU A 314 -9.58 14.21 23.03
C GLU A 314 -8.95 14.99 21.86
N THR A 315 -7.96 15.84 22.15
CA THR A 315 -7.24 16.63 21.13
C THR A 315 -6.29 15.77 20.29
N TYR A 316 -5.90 14.60 20.81
CA TYR A 316 -5.02 13.67 20.10
C TYR A 316 -5.76 12.77 19.12
N LEU A 317 -7.09 12.78 19.14
CA LEU A 317 -7.93 12.07 18.18
C LEU A 317 -7.99 12.84 16.85
N ASN A 318 -7.97 12.12 15.74
CA ASN A 318 -8.11 12.74 14.42
C ASN A 318 -9.53 13.26 14.22
N GLN A 319 -9.69 14.59 14.13
CA GLN A 319 -11.02 15.21 14.00
C GLN A 319 -11.74 14.87 12.68
N SER A 320 -11.02 14.34 11.70
CA SER A 320 -11.56 13.91 10.40
C SER A 320 -12.09 12.48 10.41
N VAL A 321 -11.88 11.73 11.48
CA VAL A 321 -12.36 10.35 11.63
C VAL A 321 -13.62 10.31 12.49
N GLU A 322 -14.63 9.59 12.04
CA GLU A 322 -15.82 9.34 12.85
C GLU A 322 -15.53 8.27 13.92
N TYR A 323 -15.77 8.64 15.17
CA TYR A 323 -15.59 7.76 16.32
C TYR A 323 -16.90 7.38 16.98
N ASP A 324 -17.06 6.08 17.20
CA ASP A 324 -18.00 5.56 18.18
C ASP A 324 -17.46 5.76 19.61
N SER A 325 -18.25 5.40 20.62
CA SER A 325 -17.81 5.48 22.01
C SER A 325 -18.34 4.31 22.82
N ILE A 326 -17.54 3.88 23.79
CA ILE A 326 -17.91 2.89 24.80
C ILE A 326 -17.79 3.47 26.19
N VAL A 327 -18.65 3.03 27.09
CA VAL A 327 -18.58 3.34 28.51
C VAL A 327 -18.15 2.08 29.25
N ASP A 328 -17.02 2.14 29.94
CA ASP A 328 -16.62 1.07 30.84
C ASP A 328 -17.49 1.11 32.09
N ALA A 329 -18.41 0.16 32.22
CA ALA A 329 -19.37 0.12 33.32
C ALA A 329 -18.71 -0.06 34.70
N ARG A 330 -17.44 -0.51 34.74
CA ARG A 330 -16.71 -0.78 35.99
C ARG A 330 -16.26 0.50 36.68
N ASP A 331 -15.91 1.54 35.91
CA ASP A 331 -15.35 2.80 36.43
C ASP A 331 -16.01 4.07 35.84
N GLY A 332 -16.90 3.92 34.86
CA GLY A 332 -17.61 5.02 34.20
C GLY A 332 -16.77 5.76 33.15
N ASN A 333 -15.55 5.32 32.85
CA ASN A 333 -14.71 5.95 31.84
C ASN A 333 -15.31 5.77 30.44
N VAL A 334 -15.27 6.84 29.64
CA VAL A 334 -15.71 6.83 28.25
C VAL A 334 -14.50 6.81 27.34
N TYR A 335 -14.50 5.88 26.38
CA TYR A 335 -13.44 5.70 25.41
C TYR A 335 -13.98 5.76 23.98
N LYS A 336 -13.25 6.42 23.09
CA LYS A 336 -13.51 6.43 21.65
C LYS A 336 -13.06 5.12 21.01
N THR A 337 -13.83 4.70 20.01
CA THR A 337 -13.56 3.49 19.24
C THR A 337 -13.69 3.78 17.75
N VAL A 338 -12.86 3.11 16.97
CA VAL A 338 -12.79 3.28 15.51
C VAL A 338 -12.75 1.92 14.83
N LYS A 339 -13.37 1.82 13.65
CA LYS A 339 -13.32 0.61 12.82
C LYS A 339 -12.20 0.76 11.79
N ILE A 340 -11.24 -0.16 11.81
CA ILE A 340 -10.10 -0.20 10.88
C ILE A 340 -10.09 -1.58 10.22
N GLY A 341 -10.24 -1.60 8.89
CA GLY A 341 -10.57 -2.82 8.16
C GLY A 341 -11.83 -3.47 8.74
N ASN A 342 -11.69 -4.72 9.17
CA ASN A 342 -12.80 -5.48 9.75
C ASN A 342 -12.90 -5.34 11.27
N GLN A 343 -11.86 -4.84 11.95
CA GLN A 343 -11.78 -4.82 13.40
C GLN A 343 -12.22 -3.47 13.99
N THR A 344 -12.86 -3.49 15.15
CA THR A 344 -13.17 -2.25 15.91
C THR A 344 -12.24 -2.12 17.10
N TRP A 345 -11.40 -1.10 17.10
CA TRP A 345 -10.38 -0.86 18.11
C TRP A 345 -10.76 0.30 19.04
N MET A 346 -10.27 0.28 20.28
CA MET A 346 -10.17 1.50 21.07
C MET A 346 -9.14 2.45 20.43
N ALA A 347 -9.51 3.72 20.28
CA ALA A 347 -8.59 4.78 19.85
C ALA A 347 -7.82 5.39 21.03
N GLU A 348 -8.30 5.15 22.25
CA GLU A 348 -7.72 5.66 23.48
C GLU A 348 -7.16 4.52 24.34
N ASN A 349 -6.10 4.81 25.09
CA ASN A 349 -5.49 3.82 25.99
C ASN A 349 -6.39 3.59 27.22
N LEU A 350 -6.46 2.34 27.68
CA LEU A 350 -7.22 1.98 28.87
C LEU A 350 -6.70 2.72 30.12
N ASN A 351 -7.61 3.16 30.99
CA ASN A 351 -7.31 3.86 32.24
C ASN A 351 -8.06 3.27 33.46
N TYR A 352 -8.34 1.96 33.43
CA TYR A 352 -9.00 1.21 34.51
C TYR A 352 -8.02 0.90 35.66
N ALA A 353 -8.42 1.16 36.92
CA ALA A 353 -7.50 1.10 38.06
C ALA A 353 -8.07 0.43 39.33
N ASP A 354 -9.27 -0.15 39.30
CA ASP A 354 -9.91 -0.73 40.49
C ASP A 354 -9.24 -2.06 40.87
N SER A 355 -8.27 -1.98 41.78
CA SER A 355 -7.57 -3.15 42.32
C SER A 355 -8.37 -3.91 43.39
N THR A 356 -9.58 -3.46 43.74
CA THR A 356 -10.46 -4.17 44.68
C THR A 356 -11.32 -5.21 43.94
N GLN A 357 -11.89 -4.81 42.80
CA GLN A 357 -12.63 -5.72 41.91
C GLN A 357 -11.73 -6.52 40.99
N THR A 358 -10.53 -6.00 40.67
CA THR A 358 -9.53 -6.68 39.82
C THR A 358 -8.20 -6.78 40.56
N PRO A 359 -8.02 -7.78 41.45
CA PRO A 359 -6.85 -7.87 42.32
C PRO A 359 -5.50 -7.97 41.61
N SER A 360 -5.48 -8.45 40.36
CA SER A 360 -4.28 -8.49 39.51
C SER A 360 -3.69 -7.10 39.24
N LEU A 361 -4.47 -6.03 39.42
CA LEU A 361 -4.00 -4.64 39.30
C LEU A 361 -3.20 -4.19 40.54
N LEU A 362 -3.34 -4.82 41.71
CA LEU A 362 -2.69 -4.36 42.93
C LEU A 362 -1.17 -4.27 42.74
N ASN A 363 -0.62 -3.05 42.86
CA ASN A 363 0.79 -2.71 42.62
C ASN A 363 1.32 -3.05 41.21
N ASN A 364 0.44 -3.26 40.23
CA ASN A 364 0.78 -3.69 38.87
C ASN A 364 0.19 -2.77 37.78
N ASN A 365 -0.22 -1.57 38.19
CA ASN A 365 -0.68 -0.52 37.30
C ASN A 365 -0.09 0.81 37.75
N TRP A 366 0.34 1.68 36.84
CA TRP A 366 0.95 2.98 37.14
C TRP A 366 0.47 4.11 36.23
N CYS A 367 0.40 5.33 36.77
CA CYS A 367 0.41 6.53 35.94
C CYS A 367 1.85 6.87 35.58
N TYR A 368 2.07 7.45 34.41
CA TYR A 368 3.40 7.89 34.02
C TYR A 368 3.95 8.86 35.09
N GLU A 369 5.16 8.60 35.60
CA GLU A 369 5.77 9.33 36.73
C GLU A 369 4.89 9.40 38.00
N ASP A 370 4.01 8.42 38.20
CA ASP A 370 3.07 8.35 39.31
C ASP A 370 2.13 9.58 39.43
N ASP A 371 1.92 10.32 38.33
CA ASP A 371 1.08 11.52 38.29
C ASP A 371 -0.34 11.19 37.75
N PRO A 372 -1.39 11.32 38.59
CA PRO A 372 -2.76 11.05 38.18
C PRO A 372 -3.28 11.94 37.03
N GLN A 373 -2.74 13.14 36.81
CA GLN A 373 -3.17 13.97 35.68
C GLN A 373 -2.68 13.41 34.35
N LYS A 374 -1.49 12.78 34.34
CA LYS A 374 -0.93 12.17 33.13
C LYS A 374 -1.73 10.96 32.68
N CYS A 375 -2.25 10.17 33.63
CA CYS A 375 -3.20 9.09 33.33
C CYS A 375 -4.45 9.57 32.60
N LYS A 376 -4.93 10.79 32.88
CA LYS A 376 -6.10 11.34 32.19
C LYS A 376 -5.82 11.72 30.75
N VAL A 377 -4.55 11.90 30.37
CA VAL A 377 -4.15 12.27 29.00
C VAL A 377 -3.81 11.03 28.19
N VAL A 378 -2.94 10.16 28.69
CA VAL A 378 -2.36 9.05 27.90
C VAL A 378 -2.81 7.66 28.35
N GLY A 379 -3.68 7.57 29.35
CA GLY A 379 -4.08 6.31 29.98
C GLY A 379 -3.03 5.76 30.95
N ARG A 380 -3.20 4.50 31.34
CA ARG A 380 -2.42 3.87 32.42
C ARG A 380 -1.48 2.79 31.89
N LEU A 381 -0.37 2.62 32.57
CA LEU A 381 0.60 1.55 32.32
C LEU A 381 0.24 0.33 33.16
N TYR A 382 0.35 -0.86 32.58
CA TYR A 382 0.05 -2.13 33.25
C TYR A 382 1.22 -3.11 33.08
N SER A 383 1.48 -3.93 34.09
CA SER A 383 2.29 -5.13 33.88
C SER A 383 1.52 -6.12 33.00
N TRP A 384 2.23 -7.01 32.31
CA TRP A 384 1.58 -7.99 31.45
C TRP A 384 0.65 -8.92 32.27
N THR A 385 1.05 -9.27 33.50
CA THR A 385 0.22 -10.08 34.41
C THR A 385 -1.06 -9.38 34.84
N ALA A 386 -1.01 -8.05 35.01
CA ALA A 386 -2.21 -7.25 35.20
C ALA A 386 -3.06 -7.24 33.93
N ALA A 387 -2.46 -7.01 32.76
CA ALA A 387 -3.17 -6.94 31.48
C ALA A 387 -4.03 -8.18 31.18
N ILE A 388 -3.49 -9.38 31.43
CA ILE A 388 -4.19 -10.66 31.23
C ILE A 388 -5.16 -11.02 32.36
N ASP A 389 -5.23 -10.22 33.42
CA ASP A 389 -5.93 -10.51 34.66
C ASP A 389 -5.58 -11.90 35.23
N SER A 390 -4.28 -12.11 35.50
CA SER A 390 -3.75 -13.44 35.86
C SER A 390 -4.40 -14.04 37.11
N VAL A 391 -4.88 -13.21 38.05
CA VAL A 391 -5.58 -13.67 39.26
C VAL A 391 -6.92 -14.29 38.90
N LYS A 392 -7.69 -13.70 38.00
CA LYS A 392 -8.96 -14.26 37.52
C LYS A 392 -8.74 -15.58 36.78
N LEU A 393 -7.68 -15.67 35.98
CA LEU A 393 -7.30 -16.91 35.31
C LEU A 393 -6.92 -18.02 36.31
N ALA A 394 -6.15 -17.69 37.35
CA ALA A 394 -5.78 -18.63 38.41
C ALA A 394 -6.99 -19.11 39.23
N SER A 395 -8.00 -18.24 39.43
CA SER A 395 -9.21 -18.57 40.19
C SER A 395 -10.21 -19.46 39.46
N ASN A 396 -10.12 -19.53 38.13
CA ASN A 396 -10.95 -20.38 37.28
C ASN A 396 -10.31 -21.76 37.02
N ASP A 397 -9.13 -22.01 37.58
CA ASP A 397 -8.45 -23.30 37.49
C ASP A 397 -9.12 -24.35 38.39
N THR A 398 -9.52 -25.48 37.81
CA THR A 398 -10.18 -26.58 38.52
C THR A 398 -9.21 -27.53 39.22
N ASP A 399 -7.89 -27.35 39.05
CA ASP A 399 -6.88 -28.20 39.69
C ASP A 399 -6.55 -27.70 41.11
N ALA A 400 -7.27 -28.25 42.09
CA ALA A 400 -7.26 -27.83 43.50
C ALA A 400 -5.89 -28.02 44.21
N ASP A 401 -4.95 -28.75 43.61
CA ASP A 401 -3.65 -29.06 44.20
C ASP A 401 -2.53 -28.10 43.76
N ALA A 402 -2.76 -27.25 42.75
CA ALA A 402 -1.81 -26.22 42.31
C ALA A 402 -2.47 -25.15 41.40
N PRO A 403 -3.20 -24.15 41.94
CA PRO A 403 -3.76 -23.09 41.11
C PRO A 403 -2.67 -22.49 40.23
N GLN A 404 -2.86 -22.46 38.91
CA GLN A 404 -1.86 -21.89 38.02
C GLN A 404 -1.71 -20.38 38.24
N GLU A 405 -0.80 -19.98 39.14
CA GLU A 405 -0.25 -18.61 39.16
C GLU A 405 0.60 -18.40 37.91
N CYS A 406 -0.05 -18.18 36.78
CA CYS A 406 0.62 -17.94 35.50
C CYS A 406 1.02 -16.46 35.39
N GLY A 407 2.14 -16.16 34.73
CA GLY A 407 2.69 -14.81 34.68
C GLY A 407 4.21 -14.77 34.59
N ILE A 408 4.84 -14.06 35.52
CA ILE A 408 6.29 -14.01 35.65
C ILE A 408 6.78 -15.40 36.13
N PHE A 409 7.79 -15.96 35.47
CA PHE A 409 8.36 -17.30 35.70
C PHE A 409 7.48 -18.51 35.33
N LYS A 410 6.20 -18.31 35.00
CA LYS A 410 5.28 -19.40 34.64
C LYS A 410 4.47 -19.05 33.39
N GLN A 411 4.53 -19.92 32.39
CA GLN A 411 3.75 -19.76 31.15
C GLN A 411 2.24 -19.88 31.43
N CYS A 412 1.46 -19.00 30.82
CA CYS A 412 -0.01 -19.05 30.87
C CYS A 412 -0.61 -19.91 29.76
N THR A 413 -1.72 -20.59 30.04
CA THR A 413 -2.61 -21.10 28.99
C THR A 413 -3.76 -20.12 28.86
N LEU A 414 -3.89 -19.47 27.70
CA LEU A 414 -4.83 -18.36 27.51
C LEU A 414 -5.97 -18.79 26.57
N PRO A 415 -7.23 -18.45 26.90
CA PRO A 415 -8.36 -18.64 25.99
C PRO A 415 -8.24 -17.73 24.76
N TYR A 416 -8.85 -18.13 23.66
CA TYR A 416 -9.05 -17.28 22.49
C TYR A 416 -9.88 -16.04 22.86
N GLN A 417 -9.51 -14.86 22.34
CA GLN A 417 -10.08 -13.56 22.71
C GLN A 417 -10.13 -13.35 24.23
N LEU A 418 -8.97 -13.46 24.88
CA LEU A 418 -8.83 -13.22 26.30
C LEU A 418 -9.27 -11.79 26.66
N GLN A 419 -10.40 -11.66 27.36
CA GLN A 419 -10.89 -10.37 27.84
C GLN A 419 -9.80 -9.59 28.59
N GLY A 420 -9.07 -10.26 29.49
CA GLY A 420 -8.11 -9.61 30.37
C GLY A 420 -8.77 -8.49 31.18
N ILE A 421 -8.10 -7.34 31.26
CA ILE A 421 -8.64 -6.14 31.93
C ILE A 421 -9.46 -5.23 30.99
N CYS A 422 -9.69 -5.63 29.75
CA CYS A 422 -10.53 -4.86 28.83
C CYS A 422 -12.00 -4.84 29.29
N PRO A 423 -12.78 -3.80 28.90
CA PRO A 423 -14.20 -3.70 29.24
C PRO A 423 -15.01 -4.88 28.70
N ASP A 424 -16.22 -5.10 29.23
CA ASP A 424 -17.12 -6.13 28.70
C ASP A 424 -17.45 -5.89 27.22
N GLY A 425 -17.39 -6.95 26.42
CA GLY A 425 -17.54 -6.87 24.97
C GLY A 425 -16.26 -6.47 24.22
N TYR A 426 -15.13 -6.31 24.92
CA TYR A 426 -13.81 -6.07 24.36
C TYR A 426 -12.79 -7.06 24.95
N HIS A 427 -11.66 -7.24 24.28
CA HIS A 427 -10.59 -8.12 24.75
C HIS A 427 -9.20 -7.55 24.48
N LEU A 428 -8.21 -8.15 25.15
CA LEU A 428 -6.80 -7.85 24.96
C LEU A 428 -6.36 -8.44 23.62
N PRO A 429 -5.92 -7.63 22.65
CA PRO A 429 -5.59 -8.11 21.31
C PRO A 429 -4.40 -9.08 21.35
N ASP A 430 -4.42 -10.10 20.50
CA ASP A 430 -3.26 -10.96 20.26
C ASP A 430 -2.39 -10.44 19.08
N THR A 431 -1.27 -11.10 18.79
CA THR A 431 -0.39 -10.66 17.68
C THR A 431 -1.00 -10.88 16.30
N THR A 432 -2.01 -11.74 16.17
CA THR A 432 -2.78 -11.93 14.93
C THR A 432 -3.64 -10.71 14.65
N GLU A 433 -4.32 -10.19 15.68
CA GLU A 433 -5.20 -9.04 15.54
C GLU A 433 -4.43 -7.77 15.22
N TRP A 434 -3.26 -7.56 15.84
CA TRP A 434 -2.34 -6.51 15.41
C TRP A 434 -1.88 -6.70 13.96
N SER A 435 -1.62 -7.93 13.52
CA SER A 435 -1.22 -8.18 12.12
C SER A 435 -2.36 -7.89 11.13
N ILE A 436 -3.62 -8.17 11.50
CA ILE A 436 -4.81 -7.86 10.68
C ILE A 436 -4.99 -6.34 10.57
N LEU A 437 -4.85 -5.62 11.69
CA LEU A 437 -4.85 -4.16 11.70
C LEU A 437 -3.80 -3.62 10.71
N LEU A 438 -2.55 -4.09 10.81
CA LEU A 438 -1.46 -3.63 9.93
C LEU A 438 -1.68 -4.00 8.46
N ALA A 439 -2.29 -5.16 8.17
CA ALA A 439 -2.65 -5.53 6.81
C ALA A 439 -3.78 -4.66 6.24
N SER A 440 -4.71 -4.19 7.08
CA SER A 440 -5.85 -3.39 6.66
C SER A 440 -5.53 -1.93 6.32
N ILE A 441 -4.35 -1.45 6.72
CA ILE A 441 -3.91 -0.05 6.53
C ILE A 441 -2.97 0.14 5.33
N GLY A 442 -2.76 -0.88 4.48
CA GLY A 442 -2.08 -0.79 3.19
C GLY A 442 -0.56 -0.50 3.23
N GLU A 443 0.15 -0.80 2.14
CA GLU A 443 1.63 -0.74 2.07
C GLU A 443 2.18 0.69 1.90
N LYS A 444 2.33 1.44 3.01
CA LYS A 444 3.19 2.64 3.08
C LYS A 444 4.40 2.35 3.97
N ASN A 445 5.55 2.95 3.64
CA ASN A 445 6.85 2.71 4.31
C ASN A 445 6.93 3.12 5.80
N HIS A 446 5.80 3.46 6.45
CA HIS A 446 5.71 3.99 7.80
C HIS A 446 4.36 3.64 8.51
N TYR A 447 3.99 2.37 8.66
CA TYR A 447 2.72 1.99 9.35
C TYR A 447 2.54 2.61 10.74
N GLY A 448 3.64 2.82 11.47
CA GLY A 448 3.59 3.48 12.78
C GLY A 448 3.09 4.91 12.65
N ASP A 449 3.49 5.62 11.60
CA ASP A 449 3.15 7.01 11.34
C ASP A 449 1.68 7.21 10.93
N LEU A 450 1.06 6.19 10.33
CA LEU A 450 -0.37 6.20 9.97
C LEU A 450 -1.29 6.02 11.18
N LEU A 451 -0.78 5.43 12.26
CA LEU A 451 -1.54 5.13 13.47
C LEU A 451 -1.28 6.13 14.60
N LYS A 452 -0.22 6.96 14.49
CA LYS A 452 0.14 7.99 15.46
C LYS A 452 -0.77 9.20 15.37
N SER A 453 -1.15 9.74 16.53
CA SER A 453 -1.88 10.99 16.67
C SER A 453 -1.19 12.12 15.92
N GLN A 454 -1.97 13.06 15.40
CA GLN A 454 -1.45 14.19 14.60
C GLN A 454 -0.59 15.17 15.41
N ILE A 455 -0.74 15.16 16.73
CA ILE A 455 -0.02 16.02 17.67
C ILE A 455 0.62 15.18 18.78
N GLY A 456 1.58 15.77 19.51
CA GLY A 456 2.24 15.12 20.66
C GLY A 456 3.64 14.56 20.40
N TRP A 457 4.30 14.95 19.31
CA TRP A 457 5.59 14.40 18.90
C TRP A 457 6.64 15.51 18.70
N ASP A 458 7.89 15.23 19.07
CA ASP A 458 9.00 16.21 18.97
C ASP A 458 9.58 16.32 17.55
N TYR A 459 9.41 15.28 16.72
CA TYR A 459 9.93 15.18 15.36
C TYR A 459 8.95 14.38 14.49
N GLY A 460 8.69 14.86 13.28
CA GLY A 460 7.78 14.23 12.31
C GLY A 460 6.34 14.74 12.44
N GLU A 461 5.64 14.82 11.30
CA GLU A 461 4.21 15.09 11.23
C GLU A 461 3.52 13.77 10.85
N TYR A 462 2.61 13.32 11.70
CA TYR A 462 1.95 12.02 11.59
C TYR A 462 0.47 12.23 11.25
N ALA A 463 -0.10 11.34 10.45
CA ALA A 463 -1.38 11.62 9.79
C ALA A 463 -2.60 11.09 10.56
N ASP A 464 -2.42 10.09 11.42
CA ASP A 464 -3.50 9.34 12.07
C ASP A 464 -4.64 8.96 11.09
N GLU A 465 -4.28 8.49 9.88
CA GLU A 465 -5.21 8.31 8.74
C GLU A 465 -6.40 7.41 9.11
N TYR A 466 -6.20 6.47 10.03
CA TYR A 466 -7.20 5.49 10.45
C TYR A 466 -7.83 5.79 11.81
N GLY A 467 -7.47 6.92 12.42
CA GLY A 467 -7.98 7.36 13.71
C GLY A 467 -7.61 6.44 14.87
N PHE A 468 -6.55 5.64 14.75
CA PHE A 468 -6.10 4.78 15.84
C PHE A 468 -5.52 5.62 16.98
N SER A 469 -4.94 6.79 16.69
CA SER A 469 -4.52 7.80 17.67
C SER A 469 -3.55 7.28 18.72
N VAL A 470 -2.45 6.62 18.31
CA VAL A 470 -1.34 6.32 19.23
C VAL A 470 -0.83 7.65 19.79
N ILE A 471 -0.77 7.76 21.11
CA ILE A 471 -0.19 8.93 21.77
C ILE A 471 1.19 8.52 22.30
N TYR A 472 2.18 9.40 22.16
CA TYR A 472 3.46 9.23 22.81
C TYR A 472 3.28 9.16 24.33
N ALA A 473 3.69 8.05 24.90
CA ALA A 473 3.47 7.79 26.31
C ALA A 473 4.60 6.85 26.75
N GLY A 474 5.46 7.35 27.65
CA GLY A 474 6.63 6.61 28.09
C GLY A 474 6.27 5.33 28.84
N ASP A 475 7.23 4.43 29.03
CA ASP A 475 7.02 3.14 29.69
C ASP A 475 7.66 3.08 31.08
N ARG A 476 7.30 2.06 31.85
CA ARG A 476 7.89 1.82 33.17
C ARG A 476 8.78 0.59 33.15
N TYR A 477 10.05 0.77 33.51
CA TYR A 477 10.99 -0.33 33.66
C TYR A 477 10.78 -1.11 34.97
N ARG A 478 11.44 -2.27 35.05
CA ARG A 478 11.35 -3.21 36.18
C ARG A 478 11.82 -2.61 37.50
N ASP A 479 12.82 -1.74 37.46
CA ASP A 479 13.35 -1.03 38.63
C ASP A 479 12.44 0.11 39.11
N GLY A 480 11.35 0.35 38.38
CA GLY A 480 10.36 1.38 38.66
C GLY A 480 10.70 2.75 38.11
N THR A 481 11.79 2.89 37.36
CA THR A 481 12.07 4.10 36.60
C THR A 481 11.15 4.20 35.39
N TYR A 482 10.87 5.44 34.98
CA TYR A 482 10.08 5.73 33.79
C TYR A 482 11.02 6.14 32.67
N SER A 483 10.82 5.55 31.49
CA SER A 483 11.50 6.00 30.28
C SER A 483 10.63 7.01 29.56
N TYR A 484 11.29 8.02 29.03
CA TYR A 484 10.65 8.98 28.16
C TYR A 484 11.15 8.78 26.72
N SER A 485 10.43 8.00 25.90
CA SER A 485 10.80 7.68 24.51
C SER A 485 10.05 8.52 23.48
N ARG A 486 10.53 9.74 23.18
CA ARG A 486 9.92 10.81 22.34
C ARG A 486 9.36 10.45 20.96
N MET A 487 9.40 9.19 20.57
CA MET A 487 9.13 8.69 19.23
C MET A 487 8.41 7.33 19.23
N SER A 488 8.16 6.70 20.38
CA SER A 488 7.48 5.39 20.44
C SER A 488 6.45 5.21 21.56
N SER A 489 5.52 4.28 21.35
CA SER A 489 4.63 3.76 22.39
C SER A 489 4.53 2.23 22.30
N ASP A 490 4.38 1.58 23.45
CA ASP A 490 4.33 0.11 23.55
C ASP A 490 2.98 -0.35 24.10
N PHE A 491 2.40 -1.36 23.44
CA PHE A 491 1.11 -1.94 23.80
C PHE A 491 1.24 -3.43 24.08
N TRP A 492 0.79 -3.90 25.25
CA TRP A 492 0.77 -5.35 25.49
C TRP A 492 -0.21 -6.06 24.57
N THR A 493 0.18 -7.26 24.14
CA THR A 493 -0.72 -8.24 23.52
C THR A 493 -1.02 -9.37 24.51
N ALA A 494 -2.03 -10.18 24.21
CA ALA A 494 -2.32 -11.39 24.97
C ALA A 494 -1.23 -12.47 24.82
N ASP A 495 -0.42 -12.43 23.76
CA ASP A 495 0.61 -13.42 23.52
C ASP A 495 1.79 -13.29 24.49
N GLN A 496 2.50 -14.40 24.69
CA GLN A 496 3.73 -14.46 25.49
C GLN A 496 4.82 -15.23 24.75
N TYR A 497 6.07 -14.94 25.08
CA TYR A 497 7.22 -15.72 24.64
C TYR A 497 7.71 -16.65 25.76
N GLN A 498 8.59 -17.59 25.43
CA GLN A 498 9.17 -18.48 26.43
C GLN A 498 9.92 -17.67 27.51
N GLY A 499 9.75 -18.06 28.78
CA GLY A 499 10.37 -17.36 29.91
C GLY A 499 9.51 -16.23 30.47
N ASN A 500 10.14 -15.09 30.73
CA ASN A 500 9.57 -13.95 31.47
C ASN A 500 9.06 -12.82 30.59
N ASP A 501 8.94 -13.04 29.30
CA ASP A 501 8.67 -11.99 28.32
C ASP A 501 7.24 -12.11 27.78
N GLY A 502 6.52 -10.99 27.77
CA GLY A 502 5.23 -10.84 27.10
C GLY A 502 5.45 -10.27 25.70
N ALA A 503 4.58 -10.60 24.76
CA ALA A 503 4.61 -10.00 23.44
C ALA A 503 3.92 -8.62 23.46
N LEU A 504 4.48 -7.66 22.73
CA LEU A 504 3.97 -6.30 22.63
C LEU A 504 4.05 -5.77 21.20
N ALA A 505 3.17 -4.83 20.86
CA ALA A 505 3.29 -4.01 19.67
C ALA A 505 4.07 -2.73 20.03
N HIS A 506 5.25 -2.59 19.42
CA HIS A 506 6.13 -1.43 19.54
C HIS A 506 5.85 -0.49 18.36
N THR A 507 5.31 0.67 18.65
CA THR A 507 5.00 1.68 17.63
C THR A 507 6.13 2.70 17.60
N TYR A 508 6.93 2.71 16.54
CA TYR A 508 7.93 3.74 16.23
C TYR A 508 7.61 4.29 14.82
N ASN A 509 8.54 4.37 13.88
CA ASN A 509 8.22 4.63 12.47
C ASN A 509 7.42 3.47 11.82
N MET A 510 7.62 2.26 12.34
CA MET A 510 6.87 1.05 12.01
C MET A 510 6.20 0.50 13.27
N VAL A 511 5.25 -0.42 13.09
CA VAL A 511 4.72 -1.19 14.21
C VAL A 511 5.36 -2.57 14.19
N ASP A 512 6.22 -2.84 15.16
CA ASP A 512 6.93 -4.11 15.31
C ASP A 512 6.33 -4.94 16.45
N ILE A 513 6.12 -6.24 16.21
CA ILE A 513 5.82 -7.16 17.29
C ILE A 513 7.13 -7.60 17.94
N THR A 514 7.33 -7.20 19.19
CA THR A 514 8.53 -7.50 19.97
C THR A 514 8.13 -8.00 21.36
N SER A 515 9.08 -8.01 22.29
CA SER A 515 8.88 -8.52 23.64
C SER A 515 9.48 -7.61 24.70
N SER A 516 8.88 -7.59 25.88
CA SER A 516 9.47 -6.99 27.08
C SER A 516 9.18 -7.88 28.27
N PHE A 517 9.97 -7.71 29.34
CA PHE A 517 9.71 -8.39 30.61
C PHE A 517 8.30 -8.09 31.11
N LYS A 518 7.62 -9.13 31.60
CA LYS A 518 6.21 -9.10 32.02
C LYS A 518 5.91 -8.14 33.19
N ASP A 519 6.93 -7.70 33.94
CA ASP A 519 6.83 -6.72 35.04
C ASP A 519 7.09 -5.26 34.61
N CYS A 520 7.41 -4.99 33.34
CA CYS A 520 7.42 -3.63 32.80
C CYS A 520 5.98 -3.11 32.64
N GLY A 521 5.79 -1.80 32.80
CA GLY A 521 4.51 -1.15 32.57
C GLY A 521 4.39 -0.67 31.12
N LYS A 522 3.42 -1.20 30.36
CA LYS A 522 3.07 -0.79 28.99
C LYS A 522 1.57 -0.46 28.86
N TYR A 523 1.16 0.17 27.76
CA TYR A 523 -0.24 0.54 27.55
C TYR A 523 -1.09 -0.63 27.08
N ILE A 524 -2.41 -0.45 27.15
CA ILE A 524 -3.41 -1.40 26.66
C ILE A 524 -4.36 -0.67 25.73
N ARG A 525 -4.61 -1.27 24.57
CA ARG A 525 -5.58 -0.84 23.59
C ARG A 525 -6.44 -2.03 23.21
N CYS A 526 -7.69 -2.04 23.68
CA CYS A 526 -8.56 -3.19 23.52
C CYS A 526 -9.21 -3.21 22.13
N VAL A 527 -9.53 -4.41 21.66
CA VAL A 527 -10.29 -4.63 20.43
C VAL A 527 -11.66 -5.18 20.79
N LYS A 528 -12.69 -4.75 20.06
CA LYS A 528 -14.08 -5.17 20.29
C LYS A 528 -14.19 -6.66 19.98
N ASN A 529 -14.90 -7.38 20.84
CA ASN A 529 -15.32 -8.74 20.53
C ASN A 529 -16.19 -8.65 19.28
N GLU A 530 -15.71 -9.17 18.17
CA GLU A 530 -16.61 -9.42 17.07
C GLU A 530 -17.67 -10.40 17.57
N ILE A 531 -18.95 -10.12 17.33
CA ILE A 531 -19.95 -11.18 17.32
C ILE A 531 -19.68 -11.96 16.06
N VAL A 532 -18.58 -12.70 16.07
CA VAL A 532 -18.58 -13.97 15.42
C VAL A 532 -19.66 -14.73 16.20
N PRO A 533 -20.74 -15.21 15.56
CA PRO A 533 -21.41 -16.39 16.11
C PRO A 533 -20.28 -17.35 16.48
N GLN A 534 -20.39 -18.16 17.52
CA GLN A 534 -19.33 -19.12 17.87
C GLN A 534 -19.13 -20.25 16.80
N THR A 535 -19.26 -19.90 15.52
CA THR A 535 -19.20 -20.64 14.28
C THR A 535 -18.63 -19.79 13.09
N GLN A 536 -17.69 -18.86 13.25
CA GLN A 536 -16.55 -18.89 12.30
C GLN A 536 -15.45 -19.66 12.98
N SER A 537 -15.65 -20.98 12.98
CA SER A 537 -14.51 -21.85 12.87
C SER A 537 -13.71 -21.37 11.67
N SER A 538 -12.39 -21.45 11.75
CA SER A 538 -11.57 -21.77 10.57
C SER A 538 -12.38 -22.64 9.59
N LEU A 539 -12.19 -22.45 8.29
CA LEU A 539 -12.80 -23.34 7.29
C LEU A 539 -12.71 -24.78 7.81
N PRO A 540 -13.81 -25.55 7.90
CA PRO A 540 -13.71 -26.90 8.43
C PRO A 540 -12.64 -27.67 7.68
N ALA A 541 -11.73 -28.32 8.42
CA ALA A 541 -10.67 -29.13 7.85
C ALA A 541 -11.26 -30.10 6.82
N CYS A 542 -10.76 -30.05 5.59
CA CYS A 542 -11.18 -30.97 4.54
C CYS A 542 -10.41 -32.30 4.60
N LYS A 543 -9.39 -32.40 5.47
CA LYS A 543 -8.58 -33.61 5.61
C LYS A 543 -8.38 -33.98 7.07
N THR A 544 -8.54 -35.26 7.36
CA THR A 544 -8.31 -35.88 8.67
C THR A 544 -7.35 -37.06 8.52
N ALA A 545 -6.99 -37.73 9.61
CA ALA A 545 -6.07 -38.88 9.57
C ALA A 545 -6.58 -40.03 8.67
N THR A 546 -7.91 -40.16 8.50
CA THR A 546 -8.56 -41.29 7.81
C THR A 546 -9.33 -40.90 6.56
N GLU A 547 -9.67 -39.62 6.38
CA GLU A 547 -10.50 -39.13 5.29
C GLU A 547 -9.88 -37.88 4.66
N ASP A 548 -10.02 -37.76 3.33
CA ASP A 548 -9.55 -36.61 2.55
C ASP A 548 -10.67 -36.19 1.59
N SER A 549 -11.34 -35.09 1.95
CA SER A 549 -12.42 -34.46 1.18
C SER A 549 -12.00 -33.10 0.60
N CYS A 550 -10.69 -32.79 0.59
CA CYS A 550 -10.19 -31.56 0.01
C CYS A 550 -10.45 -31.50 -1.51
N GLU A 551 -10.80 -30.31 -1.99
CA GLU A 551 -11.03 -30.06 -3.41
C GLU A 551 -9.69 -29.89 -4.12
N TYR A 552 -9.17 -30.99 -4.66
CA TYR A 552 -7.93 -31.01 -5.42
C TYR A 552 -8.17 -30.77 -6.92
N GLY A 553 -7.22 -30.06 -7.53
CA GLY A 553 -7.10 -29.90 -8.98
C GLY A 553 -5.72 -30.30 -9.47
N SER A 554 -5.46 -30.00 -10.75
CA SER A 554 -4.16 -30.20 -11.37
C SER A 554 -3.79 -29.00 -12.24
N LEU A 555 -2.53 -28.60 -12.18
CA LEU A 555 -1.90 -27.58 -13.01
C LEU A 555 -0.81 -28.23 -13.84
N MET A 556 -0.95 -28.23 -15.17
CA MET A 556 0.13 -28.66 -16.07
C MET A 556 0.93 -27.43 -16.50
N ASP A 557 2.22 -27.39 -16.16
CA ASP A 557 3.14 -26.36 -16.66
C ASP A 557 3.50 -26.71 -18.11
N ALA A 558 2.97 -25.95 -19.06
CA ALA A 558 3.21 -26.17 -20.48
C ALA A 558 4.68 -25.98 -20.90
N ARG A 559 5.48 -25.30 -20.07
CA ARG A 559 6.89 -24.98 -20.38
C ARG A 559 7.80 -26.20 -20.23
N ASP A 560 7.51 -27.10 -19.30
CA ASP A 560 8.31 -28.31 -19.05
C ASP A 560 7.49 -29.61 -19.00
N GLY A 561 6.17 -29.52 -19.19
CA GLY A 561 5.24 -30.66 -19.17
C GLY A 561 4.98 -31.22 -17.77
N LYS A 562 5.46 -30.56 -16.71
CA LYS A 562 5.28 -31.03 -15.34
C LYS A 562 3.88 -30.72 -14.84
N THR A 563 3.21 -31.73 -14.30
CA THR A 563 1.91 -31.56 -13.64
C THR A 563 2.07 -31.47 -12.14
N TYR A 564 1.50 -30.43 -11.55
CA TYR A 564 1.43 -30.19 -10.12
C TYR A 564 -0.02 -30.36 -9.64
N ARG A 565 -0.19 -30.85 -8.42
CA ARG A 565 -1.47 -30.84 -7.73
C ARG A 565 -1.77 -29.43 -7.21
N THR A 566 -3.04 -29.04 -7.26
CA THR A 566 -3.55 -27.81 -6.65
C THR A 566 -4.64 -28.15 -5.64
N VAL A 567 -4.93 -27.24 -4.72
CA VAL A 567 -5.98 -27.39 -3.71
C VAL A 567 -6.70 -26.08 -3.50
N LYS A 568 -8.03 -26.14 -3.38
CA LYS A 568 -8.84 -24.98 -3.01
C LYS A 568 -8.94 -24.88 -1.48
N ILE A 569 -8.56 -23.73 -0.93
CA ILE A 569 -8.62 -23.40 0.50
C ILE A 569 -9.35 -22.06 0.62
N GLY A 570 -10.58 -22.12 1.15
CA GLY A 570 -11.49 -20.97 1.09
C GLY A 570 -11.80 -20.63 -0.36
N ASP A 571 -11.60 -19.37 -0.71
CA ASP A 571 -11.79 -18.88 -2.09
C ASP A 571 -10.51 -18.95 -2.94
N GLN A 572 -9.36 -19.25 -2.33
CA GLN A 572 -8.06 -19.29 -3.01
C GLN A 572 -7.73 -20.70 -3.51
N THR A 573 -7.16 -20.79 -4.72
CA THR A 573 -6.64 -22.06 -5.26
C THR A 573 -5.11 -22.03 -5.30
N TRP A 574 -4.49 -22.84 -4.43
CA TRP A 574 -3.04 -22.89 -4.24
C TRP A 574 -2.42 -24.11 -4.90
N MET A 575 -1.15 -24.01 -5.30
CA MET A 575 -0.35 -25.21 -5.54
C MET A 575 -0.20 -26.03 -4.24
N ALA A 576 -0.46 -27.33 -4.32
CA ALA A 576 -0.23 -28.31 -3.24
C ALA A 576 1.19 -28.93 -3.29
N GLU A 577 1.99 -28.56 -4.29
CA GLU A 577 3.40 -28.93 -4.45
C GLU A 577 4.27 -27.70 -4.69
N ASN A 578 5.54 -27.74 -4.28
CA ASN A 578 6.48 -26.66 -4.56
C ASN A 578 6.85 -26.64 -6.06
N LEU A 579 6.98 -25.44 -6.63
CA LEU A 579 7.43 -25.28 -8.03
C LEU A 579 8.80 -25.93 -8.26
N ASN A 580 8.98 -26.55 -9.43
CA ASN A 580 10.22 -27.26 -9.80
C ASN A 580 10.59 -27.04 -11.28
N TYR A 581 10.36 -25.82 -11.76
CA TYR A 581 10.71 -25.37 -13.09
C TYR A 581 12.19 -24.96 -13.15
N ALA A 582 12.89 -25.30 -14.23
CA ALA A 582 14.36 -25.22 -14.28
C ALA A 582 14.95 -24.72 -15.61
N ASP A 583 14.12 -24.44 -16.61
CA ASP A 583 14.60 -24.14 -17.95
C ASP A 583 15.15 -22.71 -18.04
N SER A 584 16.45 -22.59 -17.77
CA SER A 584 17.18 -21.32 -17.88
C SER A 584 17.46 -20.89 -19.33
N ALA A 585 17.19 -21.73 -20.32
CA ALA A 585 17.33 -21.34 -21.73
C ALA A 585 16.12 -20.54 -22.20
N GLN A 586 14.91 -20.95 -21.79
CA GLN A 586 13.67 -20.22 -22.07
C GLN A 586 13.38 -19.12 -21.05
N THR A 587 13.89 -19.25 -19.82
CA THR A 587 13.69 -18.28 -18.74
C THR A 587 15.04 -17.83 -18.16
N PRO A 588 15.71 -16.83 -18.77
CA PRO A 588 17.08 -16.44 -18.40
C PRO A 588 17.25 -15.95 -16.95
N SER A 589 16.17 -15.48 -16.30
CA SER A 589 16.19 -15.12 -14.87
C SER A 589 16.54 -16.32 -13.98
N LEU A 590 16.35 -17.56 -14.44
CA LEU A 590 16.73 -18.77 -13.71
C LEU A 590 18.22 -19.09 -13.74
N LEU A 591 19.00 -18.52 -14.68
CA LEU A 591 20.40 -18.87 -14.88
C LEU A 591 21.22 -18.64 -13.59
N ASN A 592 21.79 -19.71 -13.04
CA ASN A 592 22.53 -19.73 -11.77
C ASN A 592 21.75 -19.22 -10.54
N ARG A 593 20.42 -19.22 -10.60
CA ARG A 593 19.53 -18.64 -9.58
C ARG A 593 18.41 -19.59 -9.13
N ASN A 594 18.58 -20.88 -9.40
CA ASN A 594 17.69 -21.96 -8.97
C ASN A 594 18.51 -23.20 -8.60
N TRP A 595 18.10 -23.92 -7.56
CA TRP A 595 18.89 -25.01 -6.96
C TRP A 595 18.02 -26.13 -6.41
N CYS A 596 18.58 -27.34 -6.40
CA CYS A 596 18.09 -28.42 -5.55
C CYS A 596 18.76 -28.33 -4.19
N TYR A 597 18.05 -28.66 -3.11
CA TYR A 597 18.67 -28.67 -1.78
C TYR A 597 19.92 -29.58 -1.77
N GLY A 598 21.04 -29.07 -1.26
CA GLY A 598 22.32 -29.79 -1.21
C GLY A 598 22.88 -30.14 -2.59
N ASP A 599 22.49 -29.40 -3.64
CA ASP A 599 22.82 -29.65 -5.04
C ASP A 599 22.52 -31.08 -5.52
N ASN A 600 21.56 -31.75 -4.87
CA ASN A 600 21.17 -33.12 -5.18
C ASN A 600 19.87 -33.16 -5.98
N PRO A 601 19.86 -33.64 -7.24
CA PRO A 601 18.67 -33.72 -8.08
C PRO A 601 17.50 -34.51 -7.47
N GLU A 602 17.77 -35.50 -6.62
CA GLU A 602 16.70 -36.25 -5.93
C GLU A 602 15.93 -35.37 -4.95
N ASN A 603 16.60 -34.38 -4.33
CA ASN A 603 15.93 -33.44 -3.43
C ASN A 603 14.97 -32.51 -4.17
N CYS A 604 15.25 -32.18 -5.44
CA CYS A 604 14.28 -31.44 -6.28
C CYS A 604 13.00 -32.24 -6.54
N LYS A 605 13.10 -33.57 -6.67
CA LYS A 605 11.92 -34.42 -6.88
C LYS A 605 11.02 -34.44 -5.64
N THR A 606 11.64 -34.42 -4.46
CA THR A 606 10.93 -34.46 -3.17
C THR A 606 10.40 -33.09 -2.74
N TYR A 607 11.25 -32.07 -2.74
CA TYR A 607 10.98 -30.77 -2.12
C TYR A 607 10.69 -29.65 -3.12
N GLY A 608 10.82 -29.90 -4.42
CA GLY A 608 10.86 -28.84 -5.42
C GLY A 608 12.19 -28.09 -5.41
N ARG A 609 12.24 -26.97 -6.14
CA ARG A 609 13.44 -26.13 -6.26
C ARG A 609 13.39 -24.95 -5.29
N LEU A 610 14.58 -24.50 -4.96
CA LEU A 610 14.83 -23.24 -4.30
C LEU A 610 15.23 -22.20 -5.36
N TYR A 611 14.62 -21.03 -5.34
CA TYR A 611 14.87 -19.94 -6.29
C TYR A 611 15.36 -18.72 -5.54
N SER A 612 16.22 -17.92 -6.16
CA SER A 612 16.40 -16.53 -5.71
C SER A 612 15.13 -15.73 -5.94
N TRP A 613 14.94 -14.62 -5.22
CA TRP A 613 13.78 -13.76 -5.44
C TRP A 613 13.78 -13.18 -6.85
N THR A 614 14.97 -12.78 -7.35
CA THR A 614 15.20 -12.32 -8.72
C THR A 614 14.74 -13.31 -9.80
N ALA A 615 14.91 -14.61 -9.52
CA ALA A 615 14.36 -15.67 -10.35
C ALA A 615 12.85 -15.83 -10.12
N ALA A 616 12.36 -15.77 -8.88
CA ALA A 616 10.95 -15.94 -8.55
C ALA A 616 10.03 -14.96 -9.28
N ILE A 617 10.42 -13.68 -9.33
CA ILE A 617 9.66 -12.61 -10.02
C ILE A 617 9.92 -12.54 -11.53
N ASP A 618 10.78 -13.42 -12.07
CA ASP A 618 11.25 -13.37 -13.46
C ASP A 618 11.74 -11.98 -13.89
N SER A 619 12.61 -11.37 -13.05
CA SER A 619 13.13 -10.00 -13.21
C SER A 619 13.61 -9.66 -14.62
N VAL A 620 14.09 -10.64 -15.39
CA VAL A 620 14.53 -10.44 -16.78
C VAL A 620 13.39 -10.00 -17.69
N LYS A 621 12.18 -10.52 -17.51
CA LYS A 621 11.02 -10.05 -18.27
C LYS A 621 10.52 -8.68 -17.83
N LEU A 622 10.91 -8.25 -16.63
CA LEU A 622 10.54 -6.97 -16.06
C LEU A 622 11.55 -5.87 -16.42
N SER A 623 12.75 -6.23 -16.87
CA SER A 623 13.78 -5.26 -17.25
C SER A 623 13.35 -4.42 -18.46
N GLN A 624 13.56 -3.12 -18.34
CA GLN A 624 13.36 -2.15 -19.41
C GLN A 624 14.67 -1.83 -20.15
N ASP A 625 15.81 -2.36 -19.68
CA ASP A 625 17.13 -2.16 -20.25
C ASP A 625 17.55 -3.40 -21.07
N PRO A 626 17.64 -3.30 -22.41
CA PRO A 626 18.07 -4.42 -23.26
C PRO A 626 19.55 -4.76 -23.10
N ASP A 627 20.37 -3.84 -22.58
CA ASP A 627 21.80 -4.02 -22.34
C ASP A 627 22.08 -4.53 -20.91
N ASP A 628 21.19 -4.24 -19.94
CA ASP A 628 21.17 -4.88 -18.61
C ASP A 628 19.83 -5.61 -18.34
N PRO A 629 19.66 -6.82 -18.87
CA PRO A 629 18.42 -7.57 -18.70
C PRO A 629 18.18 -8.03 -17.26
N LEU A 630 19.06 -7.77 -16.30
CA LEU A 630 18.85 -8.07 -14.88
C LEU A 630 18.83 -6.78 -14.04
N ASP A 631 18.16 -5.75 -14.57
CA ASP A 631 18.19 -4.40 -14.04
C ASP A 631 17.63 -4.27 -12.60
N CYS A 632 16.96 -5.28 -12.06
CA CYS A 632 16.41 -5.22 -10.69
C CYS A 632 16.47 -6.58 -9.96
N GLY A 633 16.49 -6.54 -8.62
CA GLY A 633 16.56 -7.72 -7.76
C GLY A 633 17.45 -7.51 -6.53
N TYR A 634 18.47 -8.36 -6.36
CA TYR A 634 19.46 -8.17 -5.30
C TYR A 634 20.26 -6.89 -5.54
N ALA A 635 20.43 -6.07 -4.50
CA ALA A 635 21.11 -4.77 -4.52
C ALA A 635 20.45 -3.68 -5.38
N LYS A 636 19.29 -3.94 -6.00
CA LYS A 636 18.54 -2.95 -6.77
C LYS A 636 17.05 -3.21 -6.71
N ARG A 637 16.25 -2.19 -6.39
CA ARG A 637 14.80 -2.36 -6.22
C ARG A 637 14.10 -2.65 -7.55
N CYS A 638 13.10 -3.51 -7.54
CA CYS A 638 12.17 -3.70 -8.65
C CYS A 638 10.92 -2.83 -8.47
N PHE A 639 10.32 -2.41 -9.57
CA PHE A 639 9.00 -1.78 -9.55
C PHE A 639 8.00 -2.82 -10.05
N LEU A 640 7.28 -3.43 -9.12
CA LEU A 640 6.32 -4.52 -9.38
C LEU A 640 4.90 -3.96 -9.34
N TRP A 641 4.16 -4.08 -10.45
CA TRP A 641 2.83 -3.51 -10.59
C TRP A 641 1.79 -4.63 -10.59
N GLY A 642 0.84 -4.58 -9.64
CA GLY A 642 -0.23 -5.57 -9.54
C GLY A 642 0.29 -7.00 -9.31
N ARG A 643 -0.44 -7.99 -9.85
CA ARG A 643 -0.09 -9.40 -9.72
C ARG A 643 1.14 -9.74 -10.55
N VAL A 644 2.15 -10.28 -9.87
CA VAL A 644 3.40 -10.70 -10.52
C VAL A 644 3.30 -12.17 -10.88
N GLN A 645 3.08 -12.48 -12.16
CA GLN A 645 3.14 -13.87 -12.64
C GLN A 645 4.49 -14.52 -12.27
N GLY A 646 5.59 -13.81 -12.52
CA GLY A 646 6.94 -14.31 -12.29
C GLY A 646 7.20 -15.64 -13.01
N ILE A 647 7.84 -16.58 -12.33
CA ILE A 647 8.08 -17.92 -12.88
C ILE A 647 6.93 -18.91 -12.64
N CYS A 648 5.79 -18.46 -12.13
CA CYS A 648 4.60 -19.30 -12.06
C CYS A 648 4.07 -19.61 -13.48
N PRO A 649 3.41 -20.77 -13.67
CA PRO A 649 2.78 -21.11 -14.94
C PRO A 649 1.69 -20.09 -15.34
N GLU A 650 1.34 -20.03 -16.62
CA GLU A 650 0.26 -19.15 -17.10
C GLU A 650 -1.07 -19.41 -16.36
N GLY A 651 -1.79 -18.33 -16.01
CA GLY A 651 -3.02 -18.37 -15.19
C GLY A 651 -2.76 -18.53 -13.68
N TYR A 652 -1.49 -18.45 -13.27
CA TYR A 652 -1.05 -18.49 -11.87
C TYR A 652 0.01 -17.43 -11.63
N HIS A 653 0.07 -16.88 -10.42
CA HIS A 653 1.05 -15.88 -10.04
C HIS A 653 1.76 -16.21 -8.73
N LEU A 654 2.85 -15.48 -8.47
CA LEU A 654 3.56 -15.52 -7.21
C LEU A 654 2.73 -14.75 -6.17
N PRO A 655 2.39 -15.37 -5.03
CA PRO A 655 1.45 -14.78 -4.07
C PRO A 655 2.03 -13.52 -3.43
N ASP A 656 1.18 -12.55 -3.16
CA ASP A 656 1.52 -11.36 -2.37
C ASP A 656 1.25 -11.57 -0.86
N THR A 657 1.59 -10.55 -0.07
CA THR A 657 1.37 -10.52 1.39
C THR A 657 -0.10 -10.62 1.79
N THR A 658 -1.01 -10.07 1.00
CA THR A 658 -2.45 -10.09 1.23
C THR A 658 -3.01 -11.50 1.04
N GLU A 659 -2.57 -12.19 -0.01
CA GLU A 659 -3.02 -13.54 -0.32
C GLU A 659 -2.53 -14.56 0.70
N TRP A 660 -1.28 -14.44 1.17
CA TRP A 660 -0.78 -15.25 2.28
C TRP A 660 -1.56 -14.99 3.57
N SER A 661 -1.92 -13.74 3.86
CA SER A 661 -2.67 -13.38 5.07
C SER A 661 -4.09 -13.95 5.02
N THR A 662 -4.73 -13.94 3.84
CA THR A 662 -6.02 -14.58 3.60
C THR A 662 -5.96 -16.08 3.85
N LEU A 663 -4.94 -16.78 3.33
CA LEU A 663 -4.73 -18.20 3.57
C LEU A 663 -4.60 -18.50 5.07
N VAL A 664 -3.70 -17.79 5.76
CA VAL A 664 -3.43 -17.99 7.19
C VAL A 664 -4.68 -17.77 8.04
N THR A 665 -5.43 -16.71 7.76
CA THR A 665 -6.69 -16.41 8.45
C THR A 665 -7.71 -17.51 8.23
N THR A 666 -7.88 -17.96 6.98
CA THR A 666 -8.83 -19.02 6.60
C THR A 666 -8.62 -20.32 7.37
N VAL A 667 -7.36 -20.66 7.67
CA VAL A 667 -6.99 -21.93 8.31
C VAL A 667 -6.85 -21.85 9.83
N GLY A 668 -7.28 -20.74 10.45
CA GLY A 668 -7.31 -20.59 11.90
C GLY A 668 -6.18 -19.74 12.50
N GLY A 669 -5.62 -18.82 11.73
CA GLY A 669 -4.73 -17.76 12.21
C GLY A 669 -3.26 -18.16 12.34
N TRP A 670 -2.38 -17.16 12.54
CA TRP A 670 -0.93 -17.31 12.46
C TRP A 670 -0.39 -18.39 13.37
N ASN A 671 -0.90 -18.48 14.61
CA ASN A 671 -0.42 -19.40 15.65
C ASN A 671 -0.76 -20.88 15.40
N ASN A 672 -1.69 -21.17 14.47
CA ASN A 672 -2.09 -22.54 14.14
C ASN A 672 -1.78 -22.92 12.68
N ALA A 673 -1.73 -21.95 11.77
CA ALA A 673 -1.54 -22.16 10.33
C ALA A 673 -0.33 -23.05 10.01
N GLY A 674 0.78 -22.90 10.73
CA GLY A 674 1.97 -23.72 10.55
C GLY A 674 1.69 -25.20 10.81
N LYS A 675 0.93 -25.54 11.84
CA LYS A 675 0.57 -26.94 12.13
C LYS A 675 -0.33 -27.54 11.04
N VAL A 676 -1.37 -26.81 10.64
CA VAL A 676 -2.42 -27.32 9.76
C VAL A 676 -2.06 -27.30 8.27
N LEU A 677 -1.08 -26.48 7.87
CA LEU A 677 -0.56 -26.43 6.49
C LEU A 677 0.68 -27.32 6.28
N LYS A 678 1.40 -27.67 7.35
CA LYS A 678 2.54 -28.61 7.29
C LYS A 678 2.07 -29.99 6.84
N SER A 679 2.87 -30.61 5.97
CA SER A 679 2.70 -32.01 5.58
C SER A 679 2.81 -32.96 6.79
N ARG A 680 2.10 -34.09 6.71
CA ARG A 680 2.21 -35.20 7.67
C ARG A 680 3.52 -35.98 7.56
N VAL A 681 4.27 -35.77 6.48
CA VAL A 681 5.54 -36.45 6.18
C VAL A 681 6.63 -35.42 5.86
N GLY A 682 7.90 -35.82 5.93
CA GLY A 682 9.04 -34.92 5.69
C GLY A 682 9.41 -34.02 6.87
N TRP A 683 8.76 -34.20 8.03
CA TRP A 683 9.11 -33.56 9.30
C TRP A 683 9.48 -34.65 10.33
N PRO A 684 10.74 -34.70 10.84
CA PRO A 684 11.20 -35.73 11.77
C PRO A 684 10.54 -35.63 13.15
N TYR A 685 10.20 -34.42 13.57
CA TYR A 685 9.48 -34.10 14.81
C TYR A 685 8.34 -33.12 14.51
N PHE A 686 7.33 -33.02 15.39
CA PHE A 686 6.24 -32.02 15.29
C PHE A 686 5.61 -31.90 13.89
N LYS A 687 5.25 -33.06 13.33
CA LYS A 687 4.61 -33.20 12.03
C LYS A 687 3.35 -32.35 11.95
N GLY A 688 3.08 -31.81 10.76
CA GLY A 688 1.83 -31.12 10.51
C GLY A 688 0.65 -32.08 10.40
N SER A 689 -0.55 -31.53 10.51
CA SER A 689 -1.79 -32.27 10.32
C SER A 689 -2.30 -32.24 8.88
N ASP A 690 -1.79 -31.32 8.04
CA ASP A 690 -2.17 -31.14 6.63
C ASP A 690 -3.69 -31.06 6.43
N ASP A 691 -4.39 -30.38 7.35
CA ASP A 691 -5.86 -30.40 7.44
C ASP A 691 -6.57 -29.78 6.23
N TYR A 692 -5.82 -29.04 5.41
CA TYR A 692 -6.31 -28.33 4.22
C TYR A 692 -5.62 -28.78 2.92
N GLY A 693 -4.81 -29.84 2.97
CA GLY A 693 -4.18 -30.40 1.78
C GLY A 693 -3.07 -29.56 1.14
N PHE A 694 -2.60 -28.50 1.80
CA PHE A 694 -1.52 -27.62 1.33
C PHE A 694 -0.17 -28.33 1.25
N SER A 695 0.09 -29.28 2.16
CA SER A 695 1.24 -30.20 2.12
C SER A 695 2.61 -29.49 2.10
N ALA A 696 2.86 -28.55 3.00
CA ALA A 696 4.17 -27.90 3.12
C ALA A 696 5.23 -28.88 3.67
N LEU A 697 6.24 -29.18 2.85
CA LEU A 697 7.40 -30.01 3.20
C LEU A 697 8.56 -29.14 3.72
N ALA A 698 9.39 -29.69 4.61
CA ALA A 698 10.58 -29.03 5.16
C ALA A 698 11.73 -28.94 4.13
N GLY A 699 11.55 -28.12 3.10
CA GLY A 699 12.49 -27.98 1.99
C GLY A 699 13.79 -27.24 2.31
N GLY A 700 13.93 -26.70 3.53
CA GLY A 700 15.11 -25.95 3.95
C GLY A 700 15.31 -24.64 3.19
N ILE A 701 16.54 -24.13 3.25
CA ILE A 701 16.98 -22.91 2.57
C ILE A 701 18.34 -23.08 1.95
N ARG A 702 18.65 -22.22 0.98
CA ARG A 702 20.02 -21.99 0.52
C ARG A 702 20.39 -20.55 0.82
N HIS A 703 21.50 -20.34 1.50
CA HIS A 703 22.01 -18.99 1.76
C HIS A 703 22.80 -18.45 0.57
N HIS A 704 22.99 -17.14 0.51
CA HIS A 704 23.85 -16.45 -0.48
C HIS A 704 25.24 -17.09 -0.58
N ASN A 705 25.82 -17.44 0.57
CA ASN A 705 27.14 -18.07 0.69
C ASN A 705 27.18 -19.53 0.16
N LYS A 706 26.08 -20.01 -0.43
CA LYS A 706 25.88 -21.34 -1.02
C LYS A 706 25.68 -22.48 -0.02
N ASP A 707 25.65 -22.18 1.27
CA ASP A 707 25.36 -23.18 2.28
C ASP A 707 23.87 -23.53 2.29
N PHE A 708 23.58 -24.80 2.56
CA PHE A 708 22.23 -25.31 2.69
C PHE A 708 21.94 -25.60 4.16
N GLU A 709 20.81 -25.12 4.64
CA GLU A 709 20.42 -25.28 6.04
C GLU A 709 18.97 -25.70 6.21
N SER A 710 18.68 -26.24 7.39
CA SER A 710 17.32 -26.43 7.91
C SER A 710 16.40 -27.32 7.08
N ILE A 711 16.92 -28.19 6.20
CA ILE A 711 16.17 -29.34 5.73
C ILE A 711 15.68 -30.15 6.92
N ASP A 712 14.48 -30.70 6.82
CA ASP A 712 13.81 -31.42 7.91
C ASP A 712 13.47 -30.53 9.13
N GLY A 713 13.81 -29.23 9.13
CA GLY A 713 13.61 -28.31 10.26
C GLY A 713 12.73 -27.11 9.94
N SER A 714 12.68 -26.67 8.68
CA SER A 714 11.86 -25.53 8.26
C SER A 714 11.65 -25.49 6.74
N THR A 715 10.72 -24.65 6.31
CA THR A 715 10.50 -24.32 4.90
C THR A 715 10.17 -22.84 4.78
N TYR A 716 10.52 -22.27 3.63
CA TYR A 716 10.40 -20.83 3.36
C TYR A 716 9.83 -20.63 1.96
N PHE A 717 8.91 -19.68 1.84
CA PHE A 717 8.23 -19.35 0.60
C PHE A 717 8.40 -17.87 0.27
N TRP A 718 8.70 -17.59 -1.00
CA TRP A 718 8.69 -16.22 -1.50
C TRP A 718 7.28 -15.64 -1.54
N ALA A 719 7.20 -14.34 -1.27
CA ALA A 719 6.10 -13.49 -1.72
C ALA A 719 6.60 -12.56 -2.84
N ALA A 720 5.68 -12.11 -3.70
CA ALA A 720 5.98 -11.14 -4.76
C ALA A 720 6.22 -9.73 -4.22
N THR A 721 5.61 -9.40 -3.08
CA THR A 721 5.76 -8.10 -2.41
C THR A 721 7.22 -7.77 -2.13
N GLU A 722 7.69 -6.62 -2.63
CA GLU A 722 9.03 -6.11 -2.38
C GLU A 722 9.05 -5.07 -1.25
N LYS A 723 9.96 -5.24 -0.27
CA LYS A 723 10.17 -4.26 0.81
C LYS A 723 11.02 -3.05 0.36
N THR A 724 11.20 -2.08 1.25
CA THR A 724 12.08 -0.89 1.07
C THR A 724 13.54 -1.20 0.85
N SER A 725 13.98 -2.42 1.19
CA SER A 725 15.36 -2.86 1.11
C SER A 725 15.75 -3.25 -0.30
N GLU A 726 16.92 -2.78 -0.74
CA GLU A 726 17.56 -3.23 -1.97
C GLU A 726 17.97 -4.71 -1.90
N ASN A 727 18.22 -5.25 -0.70
CA ASN A 727 18.82 -6.57 -0.52
C ASN A 727 17.86 -7.64 0.02
N THR A 728 16.78 -7.24 0.70
CA THR A 728 15.87 -8.15 1.39
C THR A 728 14.43 -7.92 0.97
N THR A 729 13.61 -8.94 1.13
CA THR A 729 12.17 -8.88 0.85
C THR A 729 11.39 -9.86 1.75
N GLN A 730 10.06 -9.83 1.67
CA GLN A 730 9.19 -10.63 2.54
C GLN A 730 9.28 -12.13 2.20
N VAL A 731 9.42 -12.96 3.23
CA VAL A 731 9.28 -14.42 3.12
C VAL A 731 8.43 -15.00 4.23
N TYR A 732 7.71 -16.07 3.88
CA TYR A 732 6.88 -16.82 4.81
C TYR A 732 7.58 -18.10 5.22
N SER A 733 7.73 -18.34 6.52
CA SER A 733 8.42 -19.52 7.03
C SER A 733 7.55 -20.37 7.95
N ILE A 734 7.76 -21.68 7.88
CA ILE A 734 7.18 -22.65 8.80
C ILE A 734 8.30 -23.49 9.42
N HIS A 735 8.29 -23.61 10.75
CA HIS A 735 9.35 -24.29 11.50
C HIS A 735 8.84 -25.56 12.19
N ILE A 736 9.77 -26.49 12.43
CA ILE A 736 9.49 -27.77 13.08
C ILE A 736 8.95 -27.57 14.51
N GLY A 737 9.55 -26.68 15.30
CA GLY A 737 9.18 -26.47 16.71
C GLY A 737 8.00 -25.54 16.96
N ASN A 738 7.29 -25.08 15.91
CA ASN A 738 6.23 -24.09 16.07
C ASN A 738 4.98 -24.48 15.24
N ASN A 739 3.80 -24.17 15.78
CA ASN A 739 2.53 -24.25 15.06
C ASN A 739 2.26 -22.97 14.24
N ARG A 740 3.13 -21.97 14.38
CA ARG A 740 3.02 -20.67 13.72
C ARG A 740 3.61 -20.65 12.31
N ILE A 741 3.00 -19.85 11.42
CA ILE A 741 3.67 -19.29 10.23
C ILE A 741 4.26 -17.93 10.61
N ASN A 742 5.54 -17.70 10.31
CA ASN A 742 6.16 -16.40 10.47
C ASN A 742 6.11 -15.67 9.12
N SER A 743 5.54 -14.47 9.09
CA SER A 743 5.53 -13.60 7.90
C SER A 743 6.70 -12.63 7.86
N PHE A 744 7.28 -12.24 9.01
CA PHE A 744 8.17 -11.07 9.11
C PHE A 744 9.67 -11.33 8.89
N VAL A 745 10.06 -12.47 8.32
CA VAL A 745 11.48 -12.74 8.11
C VAL A 745 11.94 -11.98 6.87
N ASP A 746 12.95 -11.12 7.02
CA ASP A 746 13.61 -10.48 5.88
C ASP A 746 14.47 -11.52 5.16
N GLY A 747 13.96 -12.02 4.05
CA GLY A 747 14.65 -12.95 3.18
C GLY A 747 15.60 -12.18 2.27
N TYR A 748 16.90 -12.47 2.33
CA TYR A 748 17.85 -11.91 1.36
C TYR A 748 17.49 -12.39 -0.05
N LYS A 749 17.37 -11.46 -1.00
CA LYS A 749 16.85 -11.72 -2.36
C LYS A 749 17.68 -12.72 -3.16
N ASP A 750 18.92 -12.96 -2.74
CA ASP A 750 19.87 -13.91 -3.32
C ASP A 750 19.87 -15.30 -2.64
N ASN A 751 19.16 -15.46 -1.51
CA ASN A 751 18.90 -16.76 -0.90
C ASN A 751 17.96 -17.59 -1.78
N GLY A 752 18.00 -18.90 -1.64
CA GLY A 752 17.09 -19.84 -2.29
C GLY A 752 15.93 -20.23 -1.39
N TYR A 753 14.70 -19.85 -1.76
CA TYR A 753 13.46 -20.28 -1.11
C TYR A 753 12.49 -20.95 -2.09
N SER A 754 11.54 -21.71 -1.55
CA SER A 754 10.53 -22.41 -2.35
C SER A 754 9.47 -21.45 -2.88
N ILE A 755 8.72 -21.87 -3.90
CA ILE A 755 7.59 -21.11 -4.46
C ILE A 755 6.33 -21.95 -4.42
N ARG A 756 5.23 -21.30 -4.04
CA ARG A 756 3.85 -21.80 -4.09
C ARG A 756 3.03 -20.81 -4.90
N CYS A 757 2.69 -21.15 -6.13
CA CYS A 757 1.87 -20.28 -6.96
C CYS A 757 0.39 -20.37 -6.57
N ILE A 758 -0.34 -19.29 -6.80
CA ILE A 758 -1.78 -19.17 -6.60
C ILE A 758 -2.45 -18.89 -7.95
N LYS A 759 -3.68 -19.37 -8.14
CA LYS A 759 -4.45 -19.19 -9.38
C LYS A 759 -5.04 -17.79 -9.46
N ASP A 760 -5.07 -17.21 -10.66
CA ASP A 760 -5.68 -15.89 -10.93
C ASP A 760 -7.20 -15.83 -10.68
#